data_AF-A0AAE0Q8J6-F1
#
_entry.id   AF-A0AAE0Q8J6-F1
#
_cell.length_a   1.000
_cell.length_b   1.000
_cell.length_c   1.000
_cell.angle_alpha   90.00
_cell.angle_beta   90.00
_cell.angle_gamma   90.00
#
_symmetry.space_group_name_H-M   'P 1'
#
loop_
_entity.id
_entity.type
_entity.pdbx_description
1 polymer ?
#
loop_
_entity_poly.entity_id
_entity_poly.type
_entity_poly.pdbx_seq_one_letter_code
_entity_poly.pdbx_strand_id
1 'polypeptide(L)'
;MERRKVDILCVQETRWKGSKARSIGAGFKLFYYGVDSKRNGVGVVLKEEFVRNVLEVKRVSDRVMSLKLEIEGVMLNVVSGYAPQVGCELEEKERFWSELDEVMESIPTGERVVIGADFNGHVGEGNTGDEEVMGKFGVKERNLEGQMVVDFAKRMDMGVVNTYFQKREEHRVTYKSGGRRTQVDYILCRRGNLKEISDCKVVVGESVARQHRMVVCRMTLLVCKKKRSKIEKKTKWWKLKKEECCEEFRQKLRQALGGQVVLPDDWETTAEVIRETGRKVLGVSSGRRKEDKETWWWNEEVQDSIQRKRLAKKKWDMDRTEENRQEYKELQRRVKREVSKAKQKAYDELYTRLDTREGEKDLYRLARQRDRDGKDVQQVRVIKDRDGRVLTSEESVQRRWKEYFEELMNEENEREKRVEGVNSVEQKVDKIRKDEVRKALKRMKSGKAVGPDDIPVEVWKCLGEAAVEFLTSLFNRVLESERMPEEWRSVLVRIKEKVYRTVVRAAMLYGLETVSLRKRQESELEVAELKMLRFSLGVTRLDRIRNEYIRGTAHVGRLGDKVREDRLRWFGHVQRRENEPYLRHVERDVLIPKMMREKAKELCAQHVEAFTQCCKDSGLLMVVKCREENNTLKQCLTKHYTDPVFYEECKQQYIKEKQEYERTGISAKHRAHRLPTG
;
A
#
# COMPACT_ATOMS: atom_id res chain seq x y z
N MET A 1 13.66 5.07 24.74
CA MET A 1 14.26 5.25 23.40
C MET A 1 14.74 6.68 23.14
N GLU A 2 13.91 7.72 23.29
CA GLU A 2 14.32 9.13 23.02
C GLU A 2 15.59 9.59 23.75
N ARG A 3 15.67 9.43 25.07
CA ARG A 3 16.84 9.87 25.87
C ARG A 3 18.17 9.26 25.41
N ARG A 4 18.12 8.00 24.95
CA ARG A 4 19.30 7.22 24.53
C ARG A 4 19.48 7.16 23.02
N LYS A 5 18.61 7.85 22.25
CA LYS A 5 18.60 7.86 20.77
C LYS A 5 18.63 6.45 20.19
N VAL A 6 17.80 5.55 20.74
CA VAL A 6 17.66 4.18 20.22
C VAL A 6 16.73 4.20 19.01
N ASP A 7 17.20 3.67 17.89
CA ASP A 7 16.47 3.65 16.62
C ASP A 7 15.56 2.42 16.45
N ILE A 8 16.05 1.26 16.91
CA ILE A 8 15.39 -0.05 16.84
C ILE A 8 15.46 -0.69 18.22
N LEU A 9 14.35 -1.22 18.73
CA LEU A 9 14.29 -1.89 20.02
C LEU A 9 13.48 -3.18 19.92
N CYS A 10 14.09 -4.31 20.23
CA CYS A 10 13.39 -5.57 20.47
C CYS A 10 12.82 -5.58 21.89
N VAL A 11 11.57 -6.01 22.03
CA VAL A 11 10.89 -6.16 23.32
C VAL A 11 10.29 -7.56 23.44
N GLN A 12 10.53 -8.18 24.58
CA GLN A 12 10.05 -9.52 24.92
C GLN A 12 9.07 -9.43 26.09
N GLU A 13 8.29 -10.49 26.31
CA GLU A 13 7.21 -10.55 27.32
C GLU A 13 6.21 -9.39 27.24
N THR A 14 5.78 -9.02 26.03
CA THR A 14 4.83 -7.91 25.88
C THR A 14 3.47 -8.20 26.51
N ARG A 15 3.07 -9.48 26.59
CA ARG A 15 1.77 -9.95 27.13
C ARG A 15 0.58 -9.25 26.45
N TRP A 16 0.74 -8.92 25.17
CA TRP A 16 -0.29 -8.29 24.36
C TRP A 16 -0.88 -9.30 23.40
N LYS A 17 -2.21 -9.35 23.32
CA LYS A 17 -2.93 -10.22 22.39
C LYS A 17 -3.09 -9.55 21.02
N GLY A 18 -2.71 -10.26 19.97
CA GLY A 18 -2.95 -9.91 18.58
C GLY A 18 -1.69 -9.85 17.72
N SER A 19 -1.93 -9.74 16.41
CA SER A 19 -0.91 -9.56 15.37
C SER A 19 -1.14 -8.21 14.70
N LYS A 20 -0.48 -7.16 15.20
CA LYS A 20 -0.74 -5.78 14.73
C LYS A 20 0.53 -4.92 14.75
N ALA A 21 0.45 -3.79 14.06
CA ALA A 21 1.37 -2.67 14.24
C ALA A 21 0.61 -1.47 14.82
N ARG A 22 1.22 -0.73 15.75
CA ARG A 22 0.60 0.42 16.43
C ARG A 22 1.61 1.54 16.65
N SER A 23 1.23 2.76 16.34
CA SER A 23 1.99 3.95 16.74
C SER A 23 1.85 4.18 18.25
N ILE A 24 2.97 4.15 18.97
CA ILE A 24 3.00 4.30 20.44
C ILE A 24 3.20 5.76 20.89
N GLY A 25 3.22 6.70 19.94
CA GLY A 25 3.46 8.13 20.18
C GLY A 25 4.95 8.48 20.11
N ALA A 26 5.26 9.78 20.23
CA ALA A 26 6.64 10.30 20.27
C ALA A 26 7.53 9.91 19.07
N GLY A 27 6.93 9.62 17.91
CA GLY A 27 7.66 9.23 16.70
C GLY A 27 8.16 7.78 16.71
N PHE A 28 7.47 6.85 17.38
CA PHE A 28 7.78 5.42 17.36
C PHE A 28 6.57 4.57 16.98
N LYS A 29 6.82 3.46 16.28
CA LYS A 29 5.83 2.44 15.90
C LYS A 29 6.27 1.07 16.42
N LEU A 30 5.38 0.38 17.11
CA LEU A 30 5.55 -0.97 17.63
C LEU A 30 4.91 -1.97 16.67
N PHE A 31 5.66 -3.00 16.30
CA PHE A 31 5.19 -4.21 15.66
C PHE A 31 5.19 -5.30 16.73
N TYR A 32 4.07 -5.98 16.96
CA TYR A 32 4.01 -7.02 17.98
C TYR A 32 3.22 -8.23 17.53
N TYR A 33 3.50 -9.34 18.19
CA TYR A 33 2.76 -10.59 18.07
C TYR A 33 2.67 -11.27 19.44
N GLY A 34 1.45 -11.63 19.82
CA GLY A 34 1.21 -12.43 21.02
C GLY A 34 -0.18 -13.08 20.99
N VAL A 35 -0.26 -14.28 21.55
CA VAL A 35 -1.49 -15.11 21.54
C VAL A 35 -2.32 -14.87 22.78
N ASP A 36 -1.67 -14.73 23.94
CA ASP A 36 -2.32 -14.51 25.24
C ASP A 36 -1.93 -13.14 25.83
N SER A 37 -2.86 -12.54 26.56
CA SER A 37 -2.68 -11.33 27.37
C SER A 37 -1.95 -11.56 28.70
N LYS A 38 -1.71 -12.82 29.09
CA LYS A 38 -1.08 -13.18 30.37
C LYS A 38 0.35 -13.72 30.24
N ARG A 39 0.72 -14.29 29.09
CA ARG A 39 2.00 -14.99 28.87
C ARG A 39 2.60 -14.62 27.51
N ASN A 40 3.93 -14.68 27.43
CA ASN A 40 4.74 -14.49 26.21
C ASN A 40 4.48 -13.17 25.45
N GLY A 41 4.94 -13.12 24.20
CA GLY A 41 4.72 -12.01 23.28
C GLY A 41 6.02 -11.29 22.95
N VAL A 42 6.24 -11.08 21.66
CA VAL A 42 7.41 -10.39 21.10
C VAL A 42 6.99 -9.12 20.37
N GLY A 43 7.89 -8.15 20.36
CA GLY A 43 7.71 -6.91 19.64
C GLY A 43 9.01 -6.30 19.15
N VAL A 44 8.91 -5.50 18.10
CA VAL A 44 9.99 -4.64 17.62
C VAL A 44 9.44 -3.23 17.50
N VAL A 45 10.08 -2.28 18.18
CA VAL A 45 9.78 -0.86 18.12
C VAL A 45 10.76 -0.18 17.18
N LEU A 46 10.23 0.54 16.20
CA LEU A 46 10.99 1.31 15.22
C LEU A 46 10.71 2.80 15.38
N LYS A 47 11.74 3.63 15.23
CA LYS A 47 11.60 5.07 15.04
C LYS A 47 10.88 5.35 13.72
N GLU A 48 9.99 6.35 13.70
CA GLU A 48 9.09 6.69 12.59
C GLU A 48 9.82 6.92 11.26
N GLU A 49 11.05 7.41 11.30
CA GLU A 49 11.92 7.58 10.13
C GLU A 49 12.20 6.26 9.42
N PHE A 50 12.36 5.16 10.16
CA PHE A 50 12.63 3.81 9.62
C PHE A 50 11.36 3.01 9.31
N VAL A 51 10.19 3.46 9.76
CA VAL A 51 8.91 2.77 9.47
C VAL A 51 8.64 2.72 7.97
N ARG A 52 9.09 3.75 7.22
CA ARG A 52 8.95 3.81 5.76
C ARG A 52 9.87 2.83 5.03
N ASN A 53 10.85 2.27 5.74
CA ASN A 53 11.89 1.39 5.22
C ASN A 53 11.57 -0.09 5.50
N VAL A 54 10.46 -0.38 6.18
CA VAL A 54 9.97 -1.74 6.43
C VAL A 54 9.48 -2.35 5.12
N LEU A 55 10.12 -3.45 4.72
CA LEU A 55 9.78 -4.22 3.52
C LEU A 55 8.90 -5.43 3.86
N GLU A 56 9.19 -6.09 4.97
CA GLU A 56 8.51 -7.32 5.38
C GLU A 56 8.50 -7.45 6.90
N VAL A 57 7.40 -8.00 7.44
CA VAL A 57 7.25 -8.35 8.86
C VAL A 57 6.79 -9.79 8.94
N LYS A 58 7.67 -10.71 9.36
CA LYS A 58 7.37 -12.11 9.60
C LYS A 58 7.10 -12.33 11.08
N ARG A 59 5.89 -12.79 11.41
CA ARG A 59 5.48 -13.14 12.78
C ARG A 59 5.32 -14.65 12.83
N VAL A 60 6.35 -15.35 13.29
CA VAL A 60 6.41 -16.81 13.27
C VAL A 60 5.63 -17.37 14.45
N SER A 61 5.95 -16.90 15.66
CA SER A 61 5.32 -17.33 16.90
C SER A 61 5.30 -16.20 17.94
N ASP A 62 4.65 -16.43 19.09
CA ASP A 62 4.65 -15.50 20.24
C ASP A 62 6.03 -15.37 20.92
N ARG A 63 7.02 -16.07 20.37
CA ARG A 63 8.43 -16.08 20.77
C ARG A 63 9.39 -15.61 19.68
N VAL A 64 9.03 -15.68 18.39
CA VAL A 64 9.92 -15.30 17.29
C VAL A 64 9.22 -14.38 16.29
N MET A 65 9.84 -13.24 16.01
CA MET A 65 9.44 -12.34 14.94
C MET A 65 10.65 -11.73 14.22
N SER A 66 10.50 -11.43 12.93
CA SER A 66 11.54 -10.84 12.09
C SER A 66 10.99 -9.64 11.31
N LEU A 67 11.77 -8.56 11.27
CA LEU A 67 11.49 -7.37 10.47
C LEU A 67 12.61 -7.17 9.45
N LYS A 68 12.25 -7.03 8.18
CA LYS A 68 13.16 -6.70 7.10
C LYS A 68 13.10 -5.22 6.76
N LEU A 69 14.22 -4.54 6.85
CA LEU A 69 14.39 -3.10 6.61
C LEU A 69 15.38 -2.86 5.47
N GLU A 70 15.09 -1.87 4.61
CA GLU A 70 16.08 -1.36 3.65
C GLU A 70 16.55 0.03 4.06
N ILE A 71 17.80 0.17 4.49
CA ILE A 71 18.39 1.45 4.89
C ILE A 71 19.42 1.87 3.84
N GLU A 72 19.07 2.86 3.02
CA GLU A 72 19.97 3.46 2.01
C GLU A 72 20.69 2.41 1.12
N GLY A 73 19.96 1.36 0.71
CA GLY A 73 20.46 0.27 -0.14
C GLY A 73 21.02 -0.95 0.61
N VAL A 74 21.13 -0.90 1.95
CA VAL A 74 21.52 -2.04 2.77
C VAL A 74 20.28 -2.74 3.33
N MET A 75 20.19 -4.06 3.12
CA MET A 75 19.12 -4.90 3.67
C MET A 75 19.51 -5.35 5.08
N LEU A 76 18.72 -4.94 6.07
CA LEU A 76 18.89 -5.26 7.49
C LEU A 76 17.69 -6.06 7.99
N ASN A 77 17.93 -7.26 8.48
CA ASN A 77 16.94 -8.11 9.13
C ASN A 77 17.12 -8.04 10.64
N VAL A 78 16.06 -7.64 11.35
CA VAL A 78 16.03 -7.55 12.81
C VAL A 78 15.13 -8.66 13.32
N VAL A 79 15.71 -9.61 14.05
CA VAL A 79 14.99 -10.73 14.64
C VAL A 79 14.86 -10.49 16.15
N SER A 80 13.65 -10.64 16.67
CA SER A 80 13.37 -10.63 18.11
C SER A 80 12.95 -12.02 18.55
N GLY A 81 13.69 -12.58 19.51
CA GLY A 81 13.47 -13.91 20.06
C GLY A 81 13.20 -13.90 21.57
N TYR A 82 12.39 -14.83 22.05
CA TYR A 82 12.17 -15.10 23.48
C TYR A 82 12.15 -16.61 23.73
N ALA A 83 13.31 -17.15 24.12
CA ALA A 83 13.49 -18.58 24.34
C ALA A 83 12.69 -19.07 25.57
N PRO A 84 12.23 -20.33 25.59
CA PRO A 84 11.63 -20.94 26.78
C PRO A 84 12.58 -20.95 27.99
N GLN A 85 12.02 -21.03 29.20
CA GLN A 85 12.82 -21.07 30.43
C GLN A 85 13.48 -22.46 30.62
N VAL A 86 14.50 -22.52 31.48
CA VAL A 86 15.30 -23.74 31.75
C VAL A 86 14.43 -24.96 32.13
N GLY A 87 13.29 -24.75 32.81
CA GLY A 87 12.36 -25.81 33.22
C GLY A 87 11.21 -26.13 32.27
N CYS A 88 11.18 -25.56 31.06
CA CYS A 88 10.18 -25.90 30.04
C CYS A 88 10.47 -27.26 29.37
N GLU A 89 9.44 -27.90 28.83
CA GLU A 89 9.53 -29.15 28.07
C GLU A 89 10.52 -29.04 26.91
N LEU A 90 11.22 -30.15 26.61
CA LEU A 90 12.22 -30.19 25.54
C LEU A 90 11.60 -29.83 24.17
N GLU A 91 10.38 -30.30 23.92
CA GLU A 91 9.64 -30.01 22.68
C GLU A 91 9.41 -28.51 22.45
N GLU A 92 9.13 -27.74 23.52
CA GLU A 92 8.99 -26.28 23.40
C GLU A 92 10.31 -25.59 23.06
N LYS A 93 11.43 -26.11 23.60
CA LYS A 93 12.77 -25.60 23.31
C LYS A 93 13.15 -25.91 21.86
N GLU A 94 12.95 -27.15 21.41
CA GLU A 94 13.22 -27.57 20.03
C GLU A 94 12.40 -26.78 19.02
N ARG A 95 11.11 -26.55 19.29
CA ARG A 95 10.26 -25.73 18.44
C ARG A 95 10.80 -24.30 18.28
N PHE A 96 11.23 -23.66 19.37
CA PHE A 96 11.81 -22.31 19.30
C PHE A 96 13.07 -22.25 18.43
N TRP A 97 13.96 -23.22 18.57
CA TRP A 97 15.19 -23.26 17.76
C TRP A 97 14.93 -23.57 16.30
N SER A 98 13.99 -24.48 16.00
CA SER A 98 13.56 -24.77 14.64
C SER A 98 12.92 -23.56 13.95
N GLU A 99 12.07 -22.81 14.66
CA GLU A 99 11.47 -21.57 14.15
C GLU A 99 12.55 -20.50 13.87
N LEU A 100 13.56 -20.40 14.74
CA LEU A 100 14.66 -19.46 14.55
C LEU A 100 15.55 -19.85 13.37
N ASP A 101 15.82 -21.14 13.19
CA ASP A 101 16.58 -21.68 12.07
C ASP A 101 15.86 -21.39 10.74
N GLU A 102 14.55 -21.63 10.65
CA GLU A 102 13.75 -21.34 9.45
C GLU A 102 13.80 -19.84 9.08
N VAL A 103 13.72 -18.95 10.08
CA VAL A 103 13.87 -17.51 9.85
C VAL A 103 15.24 -17.19 9.27
N MET A 104 16.30 -17.78 9.81
CA MET A 104 17.68 -17.55 9.38
C MET A 104 17.96 -18.09 7.98
N GLU A 105 17.47 -19.28 7.66
CA GLU A 105 17.57 -19.89 6.33
C GLU A 105 16.83 -19.07 5.27
N SER A 106 15.72 -18.43 5.65
CA SER A 106 14.99 -17.55 4.76
C SER A 106 15.71 -16.23 4.41
N ILE A 107 16.80 -15.90 5.12
CA ILE A 107 17.55 -14.64 4.94
C ILE A 107 18.83 -14.88 4.12
N PRO A 108 18.94 -14.31 2.90
CA PRO A 108 20.13 -14.46 2.05
C PRO A 108 21.42 -14.06 2.77
N THR A 109 22.51 -14.80 2.54
CA THR A 109 23.82 -14.59 3.20
C THR A 109 24.43 -13.20 3.02
N GLY A 110 24.11 -12.51 1.92
CA GLY A 110 24.56 -11.14 1.66
C GLY A 110 23.86 -10.05 2.50
N GLU A 111 22.72 -10.35 3.11
CA GLU A 111 21.96 -9.38 3.92
C GLU A 111 22.51 -9.27 5.35
N ARG A 112 22.29 -8.14 6.02
CA ARG A 112 22.68 -7.94 7.41
C ARG A 112 21.63 -8.57 8.33
N VAL A 113 22.07 -9.21 9.41
CA VAL A 113 21.18 -9.80 10.42
C VAL A 113 21.62 -9.36 11.81
N VAL A 114 20.66 -8.88 12.60
CA VAL A 114 20.81 -8.60 14.03
C VAL A 114 19.69 -9.30 14.77
N ILE A 115 20.05 -10.19 15.70
CA ILE A 115 19.11 -10.87 16.58
C ILE A 115 19.22 -10.25 17.96
N GLY A 116 18.12 -9.72 18.49
CA GLY A 116 18.02 -9.28 19.88
C GLY A 116 17.05 -10.20 20.61
N ALA A 117 17.57 -11.06 21.49
CA ALA A 117 16.75 -12.07 22.13
C ALA A 117 17.13 -12.28 23.60
N ASP A 118 16.12 -12.65 24.38
CA ASP A 118 16.31 -13.27 25.68
C ASP A 118 16.34 -14.78 25.48
N PHE A 119 17.53 -15.36 25.64
CA PHE A 119 17.76 -16.79 25.40
C PHE A 119 17.61 -17.62 26.67
N ASN A 120 17.42 -17.00 27.84
CA ASN A 120 17.37 -17.71 29.13
C ASN A 120 18.59 -18.62 29.40
N GLY A 121 19.72 -18.42 28.69
CA GLY A 121 20.94 -19.23 28.77
C GLY A 121 22.18 -18.42 29.16
N HIS A 122 23.18 -19.07 29.74
CA HIS A 122 24.47 -18.51 30.14
C HIS A 122 25.56 -19.04 29.21
N VAL A 123 26.11 -18.20 28.34
CA VAL A 123 27.17 -18.61 27.38
C VAL A 123 28.53 -18.85 28.04
N GLY A 124 28.74 -18.34 29.26
CA GLY A 124 29.95 -18.55 30.05
C GLY A 124 31.04 -17.49 29.84
N GLU A 125 32.01 -17.45 30.76
CA GLU A 125 33.25 -16.65 30.68
C GLU A 125 34.34 -17.39 29.88
N GLY A 126 35.17 -16.65 29.13
CA GLY A 126 36.16 -17.23 28.22
C GLY A 126 35.56 -17.66 26.89
N ASN A 127 36.42 -18.08 25.95
CA ASN A 127 36.01 -18.49 24.60
C ASN A 127 36.79 -19.70 24.06
N THR A 128 37.44 -20.46 24.93
CA THR A 128 38.27 -21.60 24.55
C THR A 128 37.43 -22.65 23.81
N GLY A 129 37.73 -22.91 22.53
CA GLY A 129 36.97 -23.83 21.66
C GLY A 129 35.76 -23.20 20.94
N ASP A 130 35.52 -21.91 21.17
CA ASP A 130 34.43 -21.13 20.58
C ASP A 130 34.93 -19.75 20.09
N GLU A 131 36.24 -19.58 19.87
CA GLU A 131 36.85 -18.27 19.58
C GLU A 131 36.24 -17.58 18.36
N GLU A 132 35.69 -18.38 17.43
CA GLU A 132 35.09 -17.90 16.21
C GLU A 132 33.76 -17.16 16.41
N VAL A 133 32.99 -17.54 17.44
CA VAL A 133 31.60 -17.08 17.65
C VAL A 133 31.43 -16.25 18.92
N MET A 134 32.36 -16.33 19.86
CA MET A 134 32.29 -15.57 21.10
C MET A 134 33.64 -14.95 21.50
N GLY A 135 33.55 -13.79 22.13
CA GLY A 135 34.68 -13.13 22.77
C GLY A 135 34.89 -13.60 24.22
N LYS A 136 35.93 -13.07 24.85
CA LYS A 136 36.41 -13.53 26.17
C LYS A 136 35.59 -13.03 27.36
N PHE A 137 34.70 -12.05 27.16
CA PHE A 137 34.11 -11.25 28.24
C PHE A 137 32.68 -11.65 28.61
N GLY A 138 32.32 -12.93 28.54
CA GLY A 138 31.06 -13.42 29.08
C GLY A 138 31.00 -13.41 30.62
N VAL A 139 29.90 -13.91 31.19
CA VAL A 139 29.65 -13.89 32.64
C VAL A 139 29.21 -15.28 33.11
N LYS A 140 29.75 -15.72 34.26
CA LYS A 140 29.46 -17.02 34.91
C LYS A 140 29.93 -18.24 34.10
N GLU A 141 29.62 -19.43 34.60
CA GLU A 141 29.82 -20.69 33.89
C GLU A 141 28.71 -20.92 32.86
N ARG A 142 29.05 -21.71 31.84
CA ARG A 142 28.13 -22.07 30.76
C ARG A 142 27.10 -23.09 31.25
N ASN A 143 25.83 -22.90 30.92
CA ASN A 143 24.77 -23.89 31.12
C ASN A 143 24.35 -24.56 29.80
N LEU A 144 23.50 -25.58 29.87
CA LEU A 144 22.99 -26.30 28.69
C LEU A 144 22.33 -25.35 27.68
N GLU A 145 21.46 -24.44 28.14
CA GLU A 145 20.81 -23.46 27.28
C GLU A 145 21.81 -22.51 26.61
N GLY A 146 22.88 -22.12 27.32
CA GLY A 146 23.97 -21.33 26.78
C GLY A 146 24.79 -22.09 25.74
N GLN A 147 24.96 -23.40 25.90
CA GLN A 147 25.57 -24.25 24.87
C GLN A 147 24.71 -24.26 23.60
N MET A 148 23.37 -24.35 23.71
CA MET A 148 22.48 -24.27 22.54
C MET A 148 22.63 -22.93 21.80
N VAL A 149 22.81 -21.81 22.51
CA VAL A 149 23.08 -20.49 21.90
C VAL A 149 24.40 -20.50 21.13
N VAL A 150 25.46 -21.09 21.70
CA VAL A 150 26.77 -21.20 21.07
C VAL A 150 26.72 -22.12 19.84
N ASP A 151 26.03 -23.25 19.94
CA ASP A 151 25.86 -24.21 18.85
C ASP A 151 25.07 -23.60 17.68
N PHE A 152 24.01 -22.85 18.00
CA PHE A 152 23.28 -22.06 17.01
C PHE A 152 24.18 -21.01 16.36
N ALA A 153 24.99 -20.31 17.15
CA ALA A 153 25.91 -19.30 16.63
C ALA A 153 26.97 -19.89 15.69
N LYS A 154 27.49 -21.09 15.99
CA LYS A 154 28.39 -21.84 15.09
C LYS A 154 27.71 -22.24 13.80
N ARG A 155 26.52 -22.81 13.88
CA ARG A 155 25.76 -23.31 12.72
C ARG A 155 25.40 -22.19 11.74
N MET A 156 24.99 -21.04 12.25
CA MET A 156 24.49 -19.91 11.44
C MET A 156 25.54 -18.81 11.18
N ASP A 157 26.81 -19.06 11.50
CA ASP A 157 27.93 -18.11 11.35
C ASP A 157 27.65 -16.74 12.04
N MET A 158 27.22 -16.80 13.29
CA MET A 158 26.86 -15.64 14.11
C MET A 158 27.90 -15.39 15.20
N GLY A 159 28.11 -14.11 15.55
CA GLY A 159 28.91 -13.67 16.68
C GLY A 159 28.05 -13.19 17.84
N VAL A 160 28.36 -13.65 19.06
CA VAL A 160 27.73 -13.22 20.32
C VAL A 160 28.31 -11.87 20.76
N VAL A 161 27.72 -10.79 20.26
CA VAL A 161 28.24 -9.40 20.35
C VAL A 161 28.58 -8.99 21.78
N ASN A 162 27.76 -9.40 22.75
CA ASN A 162 27.91 -9.04 24.16
C ASN A 162 29.27 -9.48 24.76
N THR A 163 29.89 -10.53 24.22
CA THR A 163 31.11 -11.15 24.77
C THR A 163 32.41 -10.57 24.21
N TYR A 164 32.36 -9.76 23.14
CA TYR A 164 33.55 -9.19 22.49
C TYR A 164 34.10 -7.94 23.17
N PHE A 165 33.27 -7.21 23.93
CA PHE A 165 33.65 -5.92 24.50
C PHE A 165 34.01 -6.04 25.99
N GLN A 166 35.21 -5.60 26.35
CA GLN A 166 35.61 -5.49 27.76
C GLN A 166 34.82 -4.37 28.45
N LYS A 167 34.01 -4.73 29.45
CA LYS A 167 33.22 -3.80 30.27
C LYS A 167 33.29 -4.19 31.74
N ARG A 168 32.91 -3.27 32.63
CA ARG A 168 32.68 -3.58 34.05
C ARG A 168 31.58 -4.64 34.17
N GLU A 169 31.69 -5.53 35.15
CA GLU A 169 30.75 -6.63 35.36
C GLU A 169 29.28 -6.14 35.43
N GLU A 170 29.03 -5.02 36.11
CA GLU A 170 27.70 -4.41 36.20
C GLU A 170 27.08 -4.04 34.84
N HIS A 171 27.92 -3.74 33.85
CA HIS A 171 27.54 -3.39 32.48
C HIS A 171 27.49 -4.62 31.55
N ARG A 172 27.69 -5.83 32.09
CA ARG A 172 27.54 -7.12 31.39
C ARG A 172 26.36 -7.94 31.90
N VAL A 173 26.00 -7.77 33.17
CA VAL A 173 24.84 -8.42 33.80
C VAL A 173 23.55 -7.84 33.23
N THR A 174 22.72 -8.69 32.61
CA THR A 174 21.44 -8.30 31.99
C THR A 174 20.24 -8.58 32.88
N TYR A 175 20.31 -9.55 33.78
CA TYR A 175 19.24 -9.91 34.71
C TYR A 175 19.69 -9.82 36.18
N LYS A 176 18.87 -9.19 37.02
CA LYS A 176 19.09 -9.08 38.46
C LYS A 176 17.79 -9.31 39.25
N SER A 177 17.73 -10.38 40.03
CA SER A 177 16.59 -10.69 40.91
C SER A 177 17.04 -11.47 42.15
N GLY A 178 16.58 -11.07 43.34
CA GLY A 178 16.84 -11.80 44.60
C GLY A 178 18.31 -12.11 44.88
N GLY A 179 19.23 -11.18 44.60
CA GLY A 179 20.68 -11.37 44.78
C GLY A 179 21.39 -12.11 43.63
N ARG A 180 20.64 -12.77 42.73
CA ARG A 180 21.20 -13.42 41.53
C ARG A 180 21.47 -12.37 40.46
N ARG A 181 22.68 -12.43 39.87
CA ARG A 181 23.15 -11.61 38.75
C ARG A 181 23.50 -12.54 37.60
N THR A 182 22.86 -12.40 36.44
CA THR A 182 23.07 -13.29 35.29
C THR A 182 23.05 -12.51 33.98
N GLN A 183 23.58 -13.15 32.93
CA GLN A 183 23.50 -12.69 31.56
C GLN A 183 22.62 -13.69 30.79
N VAL A 184 21.50 -13.22 30.25
CA VAL A 184 20.49 -14.02 29.52
C VAL A 184 20.01 -13.33 28.24
N ASP A 185 20.16 -12.00 28.16
CA ASP A 185 19.80 -11.20 27.01
C ASP A 185 21.04 -10.99 26.11
N TYR A 186 20.97 -11.44 24.86
CA TYR A 186 22.09 -11.37 23.92
C TYR A 186 21.70 -10.67 22.62
N ILE A 187 22.68 -9.96 22.07
CA ILE A 187 22.64 -9.47 20.70
C ILE A 187 23.58 -10.35 19.87
N LEU A 188 23.06 -10.97 18.82
CA LEU A 188 23.82 -11.73 17.84
C LEU A 188 23.85 -10.96 16.52
N CYS A 189 24.97 -11.03 15.80
CA CYS A 189 25.07 -10.54 14.43
C CYS A 189 25.85 -11.52 13.56
N ARG A 190 25.71 -11.46 12.23
CA ARG A 190 26.56 -12.26 11.34
C ARG A 190 28.03 -11.95 11.56
N ARG A 191 28.88 -12.98 11.54
CA ARG A 191 30.32 -12.86 11.78
C ARG A 191 30.99 -11.88 10.82
N GLY A 192 30.63 -11.94 9.54
CA GLY A 192 31.09 -11.01 8.51
C GLY A 192 30.73 -9.53 8.76
N ASN A 193 29.80 -9.24 9.69
CA ASN A 193 29.34 -7.88 10.00
C ASN A 193 29.79 -7.40 11.38
N LEU A 194 30.57 -8.19 12.12
CA LEU A 194 31.12 -7.79 13.43
C LEU A 194 31.92 -6.48 13.36
N LYS A 195 32.60 -6.21 12.23
CA LYS A 195 33.34 -4.96 11.98
C LYS A 195 32.45 -3.71 11.96
N GLU A 196 31.15 -3.87 11.69
CA GLU A 196 30.18 -2.77 11.70
C GLU A 196 29.72 -2.43 13.13
N ILE A 197 30.03 -3.28 14.11
CA ILE A 197 29.67 -3.08 15.52
C ILE A 197 30.79 -2.35 16.26
N SER A 198 30.44 -1.22 16.86
CA SER A 198 31.38 -0.32 17.54
C SER A 198 31.34 -0.44 19.07
N ASP A 199 30.19 -0.77 19.66
CA ASP A 199 30.03 -0.88 21.11
C ASP A 199 28.81 -1.75 21.42
N CYS A 200 28.91 -2.57 22.48
CA CYS A 200 27.77 -3.24 23.09
C CYS A 200 27.87 -3.10 24.61
N LYS A 201 26.78 -2.68 25.26
CA LYS A 201 26.75 -2.46 26.71
C LYS A 201 25.36 -2.63 27.30
N VAL A 202 25.33 -3.02 28.57
CA VAL A 202 24.11 -2.97 29.38
C VAL A 202 23.97 -1.59 30.03
N VAL A 203 22.76 -1.03 29.99
CA VAL A 203 22.45 0.26 30.62
C VAL A 203 22.10 0.05 32.09
N VAL A 204 22.92 0.59 32.98
CA VAL A 204 22.71 0.59 34.44
C VAL A 204 21.98 1.87 34.87
N GLY A 205 20.95 1.76 35.72
CA GLY A 205 20.26 2.89 36.35
C GLY A 205 18.96 3.37 35.69
N GLU A 206 18.56 2.82 34.55
CA GLU A 206 17.23 3.07 33.96
C GLU A 206 16.36 1.81 34.06
N SER A 207 15.40 1.79 34.99
CA SER A 207 14.50 0.64 35.21
C SER A 207 13.34 0.66 34.20
N VAL A 208 13.58 0.17 32.97
CA VAL A 208 12.49 -0.09 32.03
C VAL A 208 11.73 -1.37 32.43
N ALA A 209 12.44 -2.36 32.97
CA ALA A 209 11.90 -3.56 33.59
C ALA A 209 12.48 -3.74 35.01
N ARG A 210 11.75 -4.42 35.91
CA ARG A 210 12.16 -4.62 37.31
C ARG A 210 13.37 -5.55 37.46
N GLN A 211 13.52 -6.52 36.56
CA GLN A 211 14.53 -7.58 36.66
C GLN A 211 15.54 -7.56 35.50
N HIS A 212 15.08 -7.24 34.28
CA HIS A 212 15.93 -7.15 33.09
C HIS A 212 16.47 -5.73 32.88
N ARG A 213 17.69 -5.66 32.35
CA ARG A 213 18.39 -4.43 31.97
C ARG A 213 18.54 -4.39 30.46
N MET A 214 18.37 -3.21 29.91
CA MET A 214 18.44 -3.01 28.46
C MET A 214 19.88 -3.19 27.94
N VAL A 215 20.05 -4.09 26.97
CA VAL A 215 21.28 -4.25 26.20
C VAL A 215 21.22 -3.32 24.99
N VAL A 216 22.28 -2.54 24.75
CA VAL A 216 22.36 -1.59 23.64
C VAL A 216 23.62 -1.87 22.83
N CYS A 217 23.42 -2.14 21.54
CA CYS A 217 24.47 -2.27 20.54
C CYS A 217 24.48 -1.04 19.62
N ARG A 218 25.67 -0.56 19.26
CA ARG A 218 25.88 0.51 18.27
C ARG A 218 26.51 -0.08 17.00
N MET A 219 25.70 -0.19 15.96
CA MET A 219 26.11 -0.64 14.64
C MET A 219 26.18 0.54 13.66
N THR A 220 27.24 0.62 12.86
CA THR A 220 27.46 1.64 11.84
C THR A 220 27.39 1.00 10.46
N LEU A 221 26.30 1.28 9.74
CA LEU A 221 26.10 0.76 8.38
C LEU A 221 26.91 1.59 7.38
N LEU A 222 27.71 0.92 6.56
CA LEU A 222 28.37 1.53 5.41
C LEU A 222 27.36 1.65 4.26
N VAL A 223 26.93 2.88 3.96
CA VAL A 223 25.90 3.16 2.95
C VAL A 223 26.47 4.02 1.81
N CYS A 224 26.28 3.57 0.57
CA CYS A 224 26.47 4.41 -0.61
C CYS A 224 25.26 5.35 -0.71
N LYS A 225 25.42 6.61 -0.27
CA LYS A 225 24.35 7.62 -0.38
C LYS A 225 23.89 7.74 -1.83
N LYS A 226 22.68 7.24 -2.13
CA LYS A 226 22.05 7.52 -3.43
C LYS A 226 21.77 9.01 -3.51
N LYS A 227 22.20 9.66 -4.59
CA LYS A 227 21.78 11.04 -4.87
C LYS A 227 20.25 11.04 -4.99
N ARG A 228 19.56 11.73 -4.09
CA ARG A 228 18.10 11.90 -4.20
C ARG A 228 17.81 12.52 -5.56
N SER A 229 16.92 11.91 -6.35
CA SER A 229 16.45 12.49 -7.60
C SER A 229 15.88 13.88 -7.31
N LYS A 230 16.27 14.86 -8.12
CA LYS A 230 15.69 16.21 -8.02
C LYS A 230 14.24 16.09 -8.46
N ILE A 231 13.30 16.28 -7.53
CA ILE A 231 11.88 16.38 -7.86
C ILE A 231 11.71 17.58 -8.79
N GLU A 232 11.17 17.35 -9.99
CA GLU A 232 10.90 18.40 -10.96
C GLU A 232 9.94 19.44 -10.38
N LYS A 233 10.26 20.71 -10.62
CA LYS A 233 9.44 21.84 -10.16
C LYS A 233 8.24 21.95 -11.09
N LYS A 234 7.03 21.83 -10.55
CA LYS A 234 5.77 21.94 -11.30
C LYS A 234 5.12 23.30 -11.11
N THR A 235 4.42 23.81 -12.12
CA THR A 235 3.65 25.06 -12.04
C THR A 235 2.47 24.92 -11.09
N LYS A 236 2.17 25.95 -10.28
CA LYS A 236 1.11 25.92 -9.26
C LYS A 236 -0.28 26.21 -9.82
N TRP A 237 -0.75 25.39 -10.77
CA TRP A 237 -2.01 25.59 -11.50
C TRP A 237 -3.27 25.71 -10.62
N TRP A 238 -3.29 25.11 -9.43
CA TRP A 238 -4.43 25.18 -8.51
C TRP A 238 -4.74 26.60 -8.02
N LYS A 239 -3.80 27.55 -8.13
CA LYS A 239 -4.03 28.96 -7.82
C LYS A 239 -5.00 29.65 -8.78
N LEU A 240 -5.20 29.11 -9.99
CA LEU A 240 -6.18 29.62 -10.96
C LEU A 240 -7.64 29.49 -10.50
N LYS A 241 -7.90 28.79 -9.39
CA LYS A 241 -9.21 28.80 -8.74
C LYS A 241 -9.57 30.14 -8.09
N LYS A 242 -8.57 30.97 -7.79
CA LYS A 242 -8.79 32.33 -7.28
C LYS A 242 -9.00 33.26 -8.47
N GLU A 243 -10.08 34.04 -8.45
CA GLU A 243 -10.43 34.95 -9.55
C GLU A 243 -9.31 35.96 -9.82
N GLU A 244 -8.75 36.55 -8.77
CA GLU A 244 -7.59 37.47 -8.82
C GLU A 244 -6.40 36.90 -9.59
N CYS A 245 -6.07 35.62 -9.36
CA CYS A 245 -4.95 34.96 -10.03
C CYS A 245 -5.28 34.60 -11.49
N CYS A 246 -6.54 34.32 -11.83
CA CYS A 246 -6.94 34.09 -13.21
C CYS A 246 -6.93 35.40 -14.02
N GLU A 247 -7.36 36.52 -13.41
CA GLU A 247 -7.27 37.84 -14.04
C GLU A 247 -5.82 38.30 -14.26
N GLU A 248 -4.96 38.15 -13.24
CA GLU A 248 -3.54 38.47 -13.38
C GLU A 248 -2.86 37.60 -14.44
N PHE A 249 -3.23 36.31 -14.50
CA PHE A 249 -2.74 35.39 -15.54
C PHE A 249 -3.19 35.83 -16.94
N ARG A 250 -4.47 36.20 -17.13
CA ARG A 250 -4.99 36.72 -18.40
C ARG A 250 -4.25 37.99 -18.82
N GLN A 251 -4.03 38.91 -17.90
CA GLN A 251 -3.37 40.19 -18.17
C GLN A 251 -1.90 40.00 -18.57
N LYS A 252 -1.14 39.18 -17.82
CA LYS A 252 0.26 38.90 -18.16
C LYS A 252 0.41 38.07 -19.42
N LEU A 253 -0.56 37.20 -19.73
CA LEU A 253 -0.55 36.47 -21.00
C LEU A 253 -0.77 37.44 -22.18
N ARG A 254 -1.71 38.40 -22.06
CA ARG A 254 -1.88 39.45 -23.07
C ARG A 254 -0.64 40.32 -23.26
N GLN A 255 0.05 40.64 -22.16
CA GLN A 255 1.32 41.38 -22.23
C GLN A 255 2.43 40.57 -22.90
N ALA A 256 2.53 39.26 -22.60
CA ALA A 256 3.50 38.37 -23.24
C ALA A 256 3.26 38.20 -24.74
N LEU A 257 2.02 38.41 -25.20
CA LEU A 257 1.60 38.40 -26.60
C LEU A 257 1.65 39.79 -27.26
N GLY A 258 2.34 40.76 -26.67
CA GLY A 258 2.52 42.09 -27.26
C GLY A 258 1.23 42.92 -27.35
N GLY A 259 0.23 42.65 -26.50
CA GLY A 259 -1.06 43.34 -26.50
C GLY A 259 -2.09 42.77 -27.47
N GLN A 260 -1.76 41.71 -28.22
CA GLN A 260 -2.74 41.00 -29.04
C GLN A 260 -3.66 40.12 -28.17
N VAL A 261 -4.94 40.09 -28.54
CA VAL A 261 -5.97 39.24 -27.88
C VAL A 261 -5.91 37.79 -28.39
N VAL A 262 -5.23 37.57 -29.52
CA VAL A 262 -5.18 36.32 -30.27
C VAL A 262 -3.94 35.52 -29.85
N LEU A 263 -4.14 34.24 -29.52
CA LEU A 263 -3.03 33.32 -29.27
C LEU A 263 -2.27 33.04 -30.58
N PRO A 264 -0.95 32.75 -30.53
CA PRO A 264 -0.19 32.35 -31.71
C PRO A 264 -0.88 31.20 -32.41
N ASP A 265 -0.84 31.17 -33.74
CA ASP A 265 -1.52 30.12 -34.49
C ASP A 265 -0.87 28.74 -34.32
N ASP A 266 0.37 28.69 -33.82
CA ASP A 266 1.15 27.47 -33.61
C ASP A 266 1.00 26.89 -32.19
N TRP A 267 0.95 25.55 -32.08
CA TRP A 267 0.78 24.85 -30.80
C TRP A 267 1.99 24.98 -29.89
N GLU A 268 3.20 24.81 -30.41
CA GLU A 268 4.43 24.80 -29.59
C GLU A 268 4.66 26.17 -28.96
N THR A 269 4.52 27.21 -29.78
CA THR A 269 4.66 28.60 -29.34
C THR A 269 3.60 28.96 -28.29
N THR A 270 2.34 28.58 -28.52
CA THR A 270 1.25 28.84 -27.57
C THR A 270 1.42 28.09 -26.25
N ALA A 271 1.80 26.81 -26.31
CA ALA A 271 2.04 25.99 -25.13
C ALA A 271 3.24 26.50 -24.32
N GLU A 272 4.30 26.97 -24.97
CA GLU A 272 5.45 27.57 -24.30
C GLU A 272 5.10 28.88 -23.58
N VAL A 273 4.40 29.80 -24.25
CA VAL A 273 3.96 31.07 -23.68
C VAL A 273 3.03 30.86 -22.47
N ILE A 274 2.10 29.90 -22.56
CA ILE A 274 1.21 29.52 -21.45
C ILE A 274 2.02 28.98 -20.26
N ARG A 275 2.98 28.06 -20.52
CA ARG A 275 3.82 27.47 -19.46
C ARG A 275 4.69 28.52 -18.79
N GLU A 276 5.32 29.40 -19.56
CA GLU A 276 6.19 30.45 -19.03
C GLU A 276 5.40 31.48 -18.21
N THR A 277 4.26 31.93 -18.72
CA THR A 277 3.36 32.84 -18.01
C THR A 277 2.84 32.20 -16.72
N GLY A 278 2.48 30.92 -16.76
CA GLY A 278 2.06 30.16 -15.59
C GLY A 278 3.15 30.08 -14.52
N ARG A 279 4.40 29.85 -14.92
CA ARG A 279 5.57 29.86 -14.02
C ARG A 279 5.81 31.24 -13.40
N LYS A 280 5.66 32.32 -14.17
CA LYS A 280 5.85 33.71 -13.71
C LYS A 280 4.74 34.17 -12.74
N VAL A 281 3.48 33.90 -13.05
CA VAL A 281 2.31 34.37 -12.26
C VAL A 281 2.09 33.47 -11.03
N LEU A 282 1.98 32.16 -11.25
CA LEU A 282 1.55 31.23 -10.19
C LEU A 282 2.74 30.77 -9.34
N GLY A 283 3.95 30.91 -9.88
CA GLY A 283 5.18 30.39 -9.31
C GLY A 283 5.32 28.88 -9.53
N VAL A 284 6.53 28.38 -9.29
CA VAL A 284 6.83 26.95 -9.31
C VAL A 284 6.80 26.35 -7.90
N SER A 285 6.46 25.07 -7.80
CA SER A 285 6.58 24.32 -6.56
C SER A 285 8.06 24.23 -6.14
N SER A 286 8.33 24.31 -4.83
CA SER A 286 9.70 24.38 -4.31
C SER A 286 10.48 23.08 -4.44
N GLY A 287 9.94 22.02 -5.06
CA GLY A 287 10.54 20.68 -5.19
C GLY A 287 10.73 19.94 -3.85
N ARG A 288 10.92 20.66 -2.74
CA ARG A 288 10.76 20.15 -1.39
C ARG A 288 9.26 19.99 -1.14
N ARG A 289 8.85 18.74 -0.86
CA ARG A 289 7.82 18.55 0.17
C ARG A 289 8.34 19.33 1.36
N LYS A 290 7.78 20.51 1.64
CA LYS A 290 7.66 20.86 3.05
C LYS A 290 7.00 19.63 3.64
N GLU A 291 7.62 19.03 4.65
CA GLU A 291 6.84 18.19 5.52
C GLU A 291 5.70 19.10 5.95
N ASP A 292 4.54 18.91 5.34
CA ASP A 292 3.35 19.69 5.64
C ASP A 292 3.00 19.33 7.08
N LYS A 293 3.63 20.06 8.00
CA LYS A 293 3.14 20.30 9.35
C LYS A 293 2.01 21.33 9.30
N GLU A 294 1.44 21.62 8.12
CA GLU A 294 0.05 22.06 8.02
C GLU A 294 -0.84 20.88 8.39
N THR A 295 -0.85 20.64 9.69
CA THR A 295 -1.77 19.73 10.32
C THR A 295 -3.16 20.35 10.15
N TRP A 296 -4.18 19.54 9.91
CA TRP A 296 -5.57 19.98 9.67
C TRP A 296 -6.21 20.81 10.80
N TRP A 297 -5.49 20.97 11.93
CA TRP A 297 -5.85 21.79 13.09
C TRP A 297 -4.93 23.03 13.27
N TRP A 298 -4.06 23.34 12.30
CA TRP A 298 -3.11 24.45 12.37
C TRP A 298 -3.80 25.78 12.11
N ASN A 299 -3.58 26.77 12.98
CA ASN A 299 -4.12 28.12 12.85
C ASN A 299 -3.07 29.19 13.20
N GLU A 300 -3.35 30.45 12.88
CA GLU A 300 -2.43 31.57 13.11
C GLU A 300 -2.12 31.78 14.60
N GLU A 301 -3.10 31.52 15.48
CA GLU A 301 -2.96 31.63 16.94
C GLU A 301 -1.94 30.64 17.53
N VAL A 302 -1.95 29.39 17.04
CA VAL A 302 -0.98 28.35 17.42
C VAL A 302 0.40 28.71 16.86
N GLN A 303 0.47 29.25 15.65
CA GLN A 303 1.73 29.67 15.04
C GLN A 303 2.40 30.78 15.85
N ASP A 304 1.67 31.85 16.19
CA ASP A 304 2.15 32.96 17.00
C ASP A 304 2.57 32.48 18.40
N SER A 305 1.75 31.64 19.05
CA SER A 305 2.09 31.07 20.37
C SER A 305 3.39 30.26 20.35
N ILE A 306 3.64 29.49 19.29
CA ILE A 306 4.88 28.71 19.11
C ILE A 306 6.08 29.63 18.85
N GLN A 307 5.90 30.71 18.06
CA GLN A 307 6.94 31.70 17.80
C GLN A 307 7.37 32.40 19.11
N ARG A 308 6.41 32.86 19.92
CA ARG A 308 6.69 33.45 21.24
C ARG A 308 7.44 32.49 22.16
N LYS A 309 7.03 31.22 22.21
CA LYS A 309 7.76 30.17 22.96
C LYS A 309 9.20 29.98 22.44
N ARG A 310 9.43 30.04 21.13
CA ARG A 310 10.78 29.92 20.55
C ARG A 310 11.67 31.12 20.92
N LEU A 311 11.11 32.33 20.92
CA LEU A 311 11.83 33.54 21.34
C LEU A 311 12.20 33.46 22.83
N ALA A 312 11.27 33.07 23.70
CA ALA A 312 11.54 32.88 25.13
C ALA A 312 12.55 31.76 25.40
N LYS A 313 12.52 30.67 24.60
CA LYS A 313 13.55 29.63 24.67
C LYS A 313 14.93 30.18 24.31
N LYS A 314 15.03 31.01 23.27
CA LYS A 314 16.29 31.63 22.84
C LYS A 314 16.85 32.55 23.92
N LYS A 315 16.00 33.32 24.61
CA LYS A 315 16.39 34.12 25.78
C LYS A 315 16.90 33.25 26.94
N TRP A 316 16.20 32.15 27.27
CA TRP A 316 16.65 31.22 28.30
C TRP A 316 17.98 30.52 27.95
N ASP A 317 18.15 30.13 26.68
CA ASP A 317 19.38 29.49 26.20
C ASP A 317 20.60 30.44 26.27
N MET A 318 20.39 31.76 26.21
CA MET A 318 21.45 32.79 26.36
C MET A 318 21.77 33.10 27.82
N ASP A 319 20.78 33.47 28.63
CA ASP A 319 21.04 34.08 29.94
C ASP A 319 20.94 33.07 31.11
N ARG A 320 20.32 31.90 30.88
CA ARG A 320 20.10 30.80 31.85
C ARG A 320 19.56 31.22 33.23
N THR A 321 18.86 32.34 33.34
CA THR A 321 18.19 32.81 34.57
C THR A 321 16.92 32.02 34.89
N GLU A 322 16.53 31.95 36.16
CA GLU A 322 15.31 31.23 36.59
C GLU A 322 14.03 31.95 36.14
N GLU A 323 14.06 33.28 36.02
CA GLU A 323 12.98 34.10 35.47
C GLU A 323 12.69 33.75 34.00
N ASN A 324 13.72 33.70 33.16
CA ASN A 324 13.59 33.30 31.75
C ASN A 324 13.14 31.83 31.61
N ARG A 325 13.54 30.97 32.56
CA ARG A 325 13.08 29.57 32.62
C ARG A 325 11.59 29.49 32.96
N GLN A 326 11.11 30.35 33.87
CA GLN A 326 9.70 30.43 34.25
C GLN A 326 8.83 30.98 33.12
N GLU A 327 9.28 32.05 32.46
CA GLU A 327 8.63 32.62 31.26
C GLU A 327 8.51 31.57 30.14
N TYR A 328 9.59 30.82 29.87
CA TYR A 328 9.57 29.72 28.90
C TYR A 328 8.58 28.60 29.28
N LYS A 329 8.53 28.19 30.55
CA LYS A 329 7.59 27.17 31.04
C LYS A 329 6.13 27.61 30.92
N GLU A 330 5.83 28.87 31.22
CA GLU A 330 4.49 29.43 31.10
C GLU A 330 4.04 29.49 29.64
N LEU A 331 4.90 29.98 28.74
CA LEU A 331 4.63 29.98 27.30
C LEU A 331 4.51 28.56 26.74
N GLN A 332 5.28 27.60 27.27
CA GLN A 332 5.13 26.19 26.91
C GLN A 332 3.77 25.62 27.32
N ARG A 333 3.27 25.95 28.52
CA ARG A 333 1.93 25.56 28.98
C ARG A 333 0.84 26.22 28.13
N ARG A 334 0.99 27.51 27.81
CA ARG A 334 0.07 28.25 26.94
C ARG A 334 -0.01 27.63 25.55
N VAL A 335 1.12 27.33 24.92
CA VAL A 335 1.17 26.61 23.63
C VAL A 335 0.45 25.26 23.71
N LYS A 336 0.63 24.48 24.79
CA LYS A 336 -0.10 23.20 24.94
C LYS A 336 -1.63 23.40 24.98
N ARG A 337 -2.10 24.44 25.69
CA ARG A 337 -3.53 24.77 25.76
C ARG A 337 -4.08 25.20 24.39
N GLU A 338 -3.41 26.11 23.70
CA GLU A 338 -3.84 26.58 22.37
C GLU A 338 -3.86 25.45 21.34
N VAL A 339 -2.84 24.58 21.34
CA VAL A 339 -2.81 23.40 20.47
C VAL A 339 -3.96 22.44 20.79
N SER A 340 -4.31 22.26 22.07
CA SER A 340 -5.45 21.43 22.47
C SER A 340 -6.78 22.03 22.01
N LYS A 341 -6.95 23.34 22.17
CA LYS A 341 -8.15 24.08 21.75
C LYS A 341 -8.33 24.04 20.24
N ALA A 342 -7.25 24.28 19.48
CA ALA A 342 -7.26 24.22 18.02
C ALA A 342 -7.58 22.82 17.49
N LYS A 343 -7.04 21.77 18.13
CA LYS A 343 -7.39 20.37 17.81
C LYS A 343 -8.86 20.07 18.09
N GLN A 344 -9.37 20.48 19.26
CA GLN A 344 -10.76 20.24 19.64
C GLN A 344 -11.72 20.92 18.66
N LYS A 345 -11.51 22.22 18.40
CA LYS A 345 -12.32 22.98 17.44
C LYS A 345 -12.32 22.35 16.04
N ALA A 346 -11.15 21.95 15.57
CA ALA A 346 -11.06 21.28 14.27
C ALA A 346 -11.77 19.92 14.28
N TYR A 347 -11.72 19.15 15.37
CA TYR A 347 -12.46 17.89 15.50
C TYR A 347 -13.97 18.15 15.46
N ASP A 348 -14.46 19.15 16.20
CA ASP A 348 -15.87 19.49 16.25
C ASP A 348 -16.39 19.93 14.87
N GLU A 349 -15.63 20.76 14.14
CA GLU A 349 -15.91 21.13 12.74
C GLU A 349 -15.85 19.93 11.78
N LEU A 350 -14.93 18.99 12.01
CA LEU A 350 -14.84 17.75 11.25
C LEU A 350 -16.05 16.85 11.51
N TYR A 351 -16.48 16.66 12.75
CA TYR A 351 -17.67 15.88 13.11
C TYR A 351 -18.93 16.48 12.51
N THR A 352 -19.09 17.80 12.59
CA THR A 352 -20.23 18.50 11.98
C THR A 352 -20.27 18.32 10.46
N ARG A 353 -19.11 18.29 9.79
CA ARG A 353 -19.03 18.02 8.35
C ARG A 353 -19.29 16.56 7.99
N LEU A 354 -18.99 15.60 8.86
CA LEU A 354 -19.21 14.17 8.62
C LEU A 354 -20.71 13.82 8.50
N ASP A 355 -21.60 14.63 9.06
CA ASP A 355 -23.06 14.48 8.92
C ASP A 355 -23.59 14.97 7.56
N THR A 356 -22.73 15.56 6.71
CA THR A 356 -23.08 16.02 5.37
C THR A 356 -22.65 15.02 4.28
N ARG A 357 -23.34 15.04 3.13
CA ARG A 357 -23.02 14.20 1.96
C ARG A 357 -21.62 14.45 1.39
N GLU A 358 -21.00 15.59 1.71
CA GLU A 358 -19.61 15.92 1.32
C GLU A 358 -18.57 15.34 2.31
N GLY A 359 -18.94 15.16 3.58
CA GLY A 359 -18.11 14.58 4.64
C GLY A 359 -17.85 13.09 4.52
N GLU A 360 -18.65 12.37 3.73
CA GLU A 360 -18.45 10.94 3.45
C GLU A 360 -17.02 10.66 2.91
N LYS A 361 -16.48 11.57 2.07
CA LYS A 361 -15.10 11.50 1.57
C LYS A 361 -14.05 11.70 2.66
N ASP A 362 -14.33 12.54 3.66
CA ASP A 362 -13.44 12.77 4.81
C ASP A 362 -13.45 11.54 5.74
N LEU A 363 -14.61 10.88 5.92
CA LEU A 363 -14.71 9.59 6.62
C LEU A 363 -13.85 8.52 5.94
N TYR A 364 -13.98 8.35 4.62
CA TYR A 364 -13.15 7.42 3.86
C TYR A 364 -11.65 7.77 3.93
N ARG A 365 -11.29 9.06 3.96
CA ARG A 365 -9.90 9.51 4.12
C ARG A 365 -9.35 9.11 5.50
N LEU A 366 -10.11 9.35 6.57
CA LEU A 366 -9.74 8.98 7.94
C LEU A 366 -9.66 7.46 8.11
N ALA A 367 -10.61 6.72 7.53
CA ALA A 367 -10.61 5.26 7.53
C ALA A 367 -9.36 4.71 6.80
N ARG A 368 -9.03 5.24 5.61
CA ARG A 368 -7.80 4.89 4.88
C ARG A 368 -6.52 5.30 5.61
N GLN A 369 -6.56 6.36 6.42
CA GLN A 369 -5.41 6.76 7.24
C GLN A 369 -5.22 5.79 8.40
N ARG A 370 -6.28 5.46 9.15
CA ARG A 370 -6.25 4.44 10.21
C ARG A 370 -5.83 3.07 9.68
N ASP A 371 -6.32 2.68 8.51
CA ASP A 371 -5.92 1.45 7.82
C ASP A 371 -4.42 1.49 7.46
N ARG A 372 -3.91 2.60 6.91
CA ARG A 372 -2.47 2.77 6.64
C ARG A 372 -1.61 2.77 7.91
N ASP A 373 -2.10 3.32 9.00
CA ASP A 373 -1.37 3.34 10.28
C ASP A 373 -1.30 1.93 10.89
N GLY A 374 -2.36 1.13 10.71
CA GLY A 374 -2.45 -0.26 11.14
C GLY A 374 -1.73 -1.27 10.24
N LYS A 375 -1.41 -0.91 8.99
CA LYS A 375 -0.65 -1.76 8.06
C LYS A 375 0.80 -1.91 8.46
N ASP A 376 1.35 -3.09 8.18
CA ASP A 376 2.74 -3.44 8.45
C ASP A 376 3.70 -2.72 7.50
N VAL A 377 3.36 -2.66 6.23
CA VAL A 377 4.13 -1.96 5.18
C VAL A 377 3.34 -0.74 4.70
N GLN A 378 3.93 0.45 4.83
CA GLN A 378 3.27 1.71 4.44
C GLN A 378 3.43 2.06 2.96
N GLN A 379 4.49 1.59 2.30
CA GLN A 379 4.76 1.81 0.88
C GLN A 379 5.33 0.54 0.25
N VAL A 380 4.70 0.05 -0.83
CA VAL A 380 5.27 -1.02 -1.65
C VAL A 380 6.35 -0.39 -2.55
N ARG A 381 7.62 -0.53 -2.16
CA ARG A 381 8.78 -0.04 -2.94
C ARG A 381 9.55 -1.14 -3.65
N VAL A 382 9.22 -2.39 -3.36
CA VAL A 382 10.00 -3.55 -3.74
C VAL A 382 9.15 -4.57 -4.47
N ILE A 383 9.75 -5.21 -5.46
CA ILE A 383 9.14 -6.28 -6.25
C ILE A 383 10.06 -7.48 -6.18
N LYS A 384 9.49 -8.68 -6.06
CA LYS A 384 10.27 -9.91 -6.09
C LYS A 384 10.64 -10.26 -7.54
N ASP A 385 11.88 -10.68 -7.76
CA ASP A 385 12.28 -11.30 -9.03
C ASP A 385 11.67 -12.71 -9.16
N ARG A 386 12.07 -13.46 -10.19
CA ARG A 386 11.57 -14.83 -10.41
C ARG A 386 11.97 -15.81 -9.30
N ASP A 387 13.11 -15.57 -8.68
CA ASP A 387 13.68 -16.43 -7.64
C ASP A 387 13.23 -16.01 -6.23
N GLY A 388 12.28 -15.08 -6.13
CA GLY A 388 11.73 -14.58 -4.87
C GLY A 388 12.61 -13.56 -4.15
N ARG A 389 13.73 -13.11 -4.75
CA ARG A 389 14.62 -12.09 -4.18
C ARG A 389 14.01 -10.70 -4.35
N VAL A 390 14.20 -9.87 -3.34
CA VAL A 390 13.57 -8.55 -3.27
C VAL A 390 14.41 -7.53 -4.05
N LEU A 391 13.85 -6.99 -5.14
CA LEU A 391 14.48 -5.92 -5.93
C LEU A 391 14.16 -4.56 -5.32
N THR A 392 15.21 -3.78 -5.02
CA THR A 392 15.12 -2.48 -4.34
C THR A 392 15.54 -1.29 -5.21
N SER A 393 16.29 -1.51 -6.30
CA SER A 393 16.70 -0.43 -7.22
C SER A 393 15.63 -0.15 -8.28
N GLU A 394 15.41 1.13 -8.57
CA GLU A 394 14.40 1.60 -9.52
C GLU A 394 14.60 0.99 -10.91
N GLU A 395 15.85 0.91 -11.39
CA GLU A 395 16.21 0.28 -12.65
C GLU A 395 15.87 -1.22 -12.68
N SER A 396 16.12 -1.95 -11.59
CA SER A 396 15.83 -3.38 -11.53
C SER A 396 14.34 -3.66 -11.42
N VAL A 397 13.60 -2.82 -10.69
CA VAL A 397 12.14 -2.88 -10.62
C VAL A 397 11.54 -2.58 -12.00
N GLN A 398 12.02 -1.57 -12.71
CA GLN A 398 11.60 -1.26 -14.08
C GLN A 398 11.94 -2.38 -15.05
N ARG A 399 13.14 -2.98 -14.94
CA ARG A 399 13.57 -4.11 -15.76
C ARG A 399 12.72 -5.35 -15.49
N ARG A 400 12.44 -5.68 -14.23
CA ARG A 400 11.56 -6.79 -13.86
C ARG A 400 10.13 -6.60 -14.36
N TRP A 401 9.62 -5.36 -14.32
CA TRP A 401 8.34 -5.01 -14.94
C TRP A 401 8.39 -5.18 -16.47
N LYS A 402 9.46 -4.72 -17.11
CA LYS A 402 9.67 -4.88 -18.55
C LYS A 402 9.69 -6.36 -18.93
N GLU A 403 10.50 -7.18 -18.27
CA GLU A 403 10.58 -8.64 -18.48
C GLU A 403 9.23 -9.32 -18.27
N TYR A 404 8.52 -8.99 -17.18
CA TYR A 404 7.18 -9.51 -16.91
C TYR A 404 6.21 -9.21 -18.06
N PHE A 405 6.23 -7.98 -18.56
CA PHE A 405 5.35 -7.57 -19.64
C PHE A 405 5.84 -8.02 -21.02
N GLU A 406 7.14 -8.17 -21.26
CA GLU A 406 7.67 -8.71 -22.52
C GLU A 406 7.30 -10.18 -22.69
N GLU A 407 7.42 -10.99 -21.64
CA GLU A 407 7.01 -12.39 -21.70
C GLU A 407 5.49 -12.55 -21.80
N LEU A 408 4.74 -11.73 -21.06
CA LEU A 408 3.29 -11.74 -21.11
C LEU A 408 2.75 -11.34 -22.49
N MET A 409 3.54 -10.60 -23.30
CA MET A 409 3.05 -9.93 -24.50
C MET A 409 3.71 -10.36 -25.82
N ASN A 410 4.83 -11.11 -25.83
CA ASN A 410 5.61 -11.39 -27.04
C ASN A 410 5.76 -12.88 -27.43
N GLU A 411 5.05 -13.83 -26.81
CA GLU A 411 4.94 -15.18 -27.38
C GLU A 411 3.96 -15.15 -28.58
N GLU A 412 4.46 -14.91 -29.81
CA GLU A 412 3.72 -15.18 -31.06
C GLU A 412 4.58 -15.96 -32.07
N ASN A 413 3.99 -17.05 -32.59
CA ASN A 413 4.57 -18.03 -33.52
C ASN A 413 4.82 -17.50 -34.94
N GLU A 414 5.80 -18.07 -35.63
CA GLU A 414 6.22 -17.73 -36.99
C GLU A 414 5.22 -18.19 -38.08
N ARG A 415 4.80 -17.29 -38.99
CA ARG A 415 5.02 -17.40 -40.47
C ARG A 415 4.25 -16.40 -41.36
N GLU A 416 5.07 -15.73 -42.17
CA GLU A 416 5.03 -15.38 -43.61
C GLU A 416 3.85 -14.68 -44.33
N LYS A 417 4.20 -13.45 -44.78
CA LYS A 417 4.16 -12.81 -46.12
C LYS A 417 2.98 -13.11 -47.07
N ARG A 418 2.25 -12.04 -47.40
CA ARG A 418 1.33 -11.94 -48.56
C ARG A 418 1.87 -11.00 -49.66
N VAL A 419 1.50 -11.33 -50.89
CA VAL A 419 1.62 -10.49 -52.11
C VAL A 419 0.35 -9.63 -52.26
N GLU A 420 0.55 -8.45 -52.84
CA GLU A 420 -0.35 -7.29 -52.87
C GLU A 420 -1.33 -7.26 -54.06
N GLY A 421 -2.39 -6.46 -53.85
CA GLY A 421 -3.11 -5.78 -54.93
C GLY A 421 -4.52 -5.36 -54.52
N VAL A 422 -4.80 -4.05 -54.51
CA VAL A 422 -5.99 -3.39 -55.11
C VAL A 422 -6.35 -2.07 -54.40
N ASN A 423 -6.69 -1.09 -55.26
CA ASN A 423 -6.77 0.37 -55.07
C ASN A 423 -7.96 0.89 -54.22
N SER A 424 -7.87 2.18 -53.86
CA SER A 424 -8.73 2.92 -52.91
C SER A 424 -9.40 4.13 -53.59
N VAL A 425 -10.54 4.58 -53.06
CA VAL A 425 -11.26 5.81 -53.49
C VAL A 425 -11.52 6.73 -52.28
N GLU A 426 -11.36 8.04 -52.45
CA GLU A 426 -11.37 9.12 -51.44
C GLU A 426 -12.77 9.70 -51.12
N GLN A 427 -12.96 10.24 -49.91
CA GLN A 427 -14.18 10.96 -49.47
C GLN A 427 -13.81 12.18 -48.60
N LYS A 428 -14.52 13.32 -48.73
CA LYS A 428 -14.22 14.63 -48.07
C LYS A 428 -14.88 14.80 -46.69
N VAL A 429 -14.25 15.57 -45.79
CA VAL A 429 -14.65 15.88 -44.40
C VAL A 429 -14.94 17.38 -44.20
N ASP A 430 -15.96 17.74 -43.40
CA ASP A 430 -16.37 19.13 -43.10
C ASP A 430 -15.56 19.81 -41.97
N LYS A 431 -15.58 21.15 -41.92
CA LYS A 431 -14.84 21.96 -40.92
C LYS A 431 -15.57 22.10 -39.57
N ILE A 432 -14.80 22.13 -38.47
CA ILE A 432 -15.24 22.29 -37.07
C ILE A 432 -15.63 23.75 -36.78
N ARG A 433 -16.73 23.96 -36.03
CA ARG A 433 -17.27 25.29 -35.69
C ARG A 433 -16.89 25.77 -34.28
N LYS A 434 -16.79 27.09 -34.07
CA LYS A 434 -16.49 27.72 -32.76
C LYS A 434 -17.48 27.31 -31.65
N ASP A 435 -18.76 27.14 -31.99
CA ASP A 435 -19.80 26.75 -31.02
C ASP A 435 -19.62 25.33 -30.47
N GLU A 436 -19.07 24.42 -31.27
CA GLU A 436 -18.79 23.04 -30.87
C GLU A 436 -17.67 23.01 -29.83
N VAL A 437 -16.61 23.78 -30.07
CA VAL A 437 -15.49 23.95 -29.14
C VAL A 437 -15.94 24.60 -27.83
N ARG A 438 -16.78 25.64 -27.90
CA ARG A 438 -17.34 26.30 -26.71
C ARG A 438 -18.18 25.33 -25.85
N LYS A 439 -19.03 24.52 -26.48
CA LYS A 439 -19.82 23.50 -25.78
C LYS A 439 -18.93 22.41 -25.17
N ALA A 440 -17.87 21.99 -25.87
CA ALA A 440 -16.92 21.01 -25.38
C ALA A 440 -16.17 21.50 -24.12
N LEU A 441 -15.65 22.73 -24.14
CA LEU A 441 -14.94 23.33 -23.00
C LEU A 441 -15.83 23.45 -21.74
N LYS A 442 -17.11 23.83 -21.91
CA LYS A 442 -18.06 23.89 -20.80
C LYS A 442 -18.33 22.51 -20.16
N ARG A 443 -18.36 21.45 -20.97
CA ARG A 443 -18.62 20.07 -20.50
C ARG A 443 -17.42 19.40 -19.81
N MET A 444 -16.19 19.86 -20.06
CA MET A 444 -15.00 19.24 -19.48
C MET A 444 -14.92 19.42 -17.96
N LYS A 445 -14.52 18.38 -17.22
CA LYS A 445 -14.36 18.42 -15.75
C LYS A 445 -12.99 18.99 -15.37
N SER A 446 -12.97 19.93 -14.42
CA SER A 446 -11.74 20.47 -13.81
C SER A 446 -11.13 19.48 -12.80
N GLY A 447 -9.85 19.60 -12.49
CA GLY A 447 -9.13 18.78 -11.51
C GLY A 447 -8.66 17.42 -12.04
N LYS A 448 -8.56 17.26 -13.37
CA LYS A 448 -7.97 16.07 -13.99
C LYS A 448 -6.45 16.15 -14.00
N ALA A 449 -5.80 14.99 -14.09
CA ALA A 449 -4.36 14.92 -14.28
C ALA A 449 -3.98 15.63 -15.59
N VAL A 450 -2.94 16.47 -15.52
CA VAL A 450 -2.34 17.12 -16.69
C VAL A 450 -1.69 16.09 -17.60
N GLY A 451 -1.77 16.32 -18.91
CA GLY A 451 -1.06 15.52 -19.89
C GLY A 451 0.44 15.82 -19.90
N PRO A 452 1.20 15.23 -20.84
CA PRO A 452 2.62 15.56 -21.03
C PRO A 452 2.86 17.02 -21.43
N ASP A 453 1.81 17.72 -21.88
CA ASP A 453 1.79 19.15 -22.15
C ASP A 453 1.89 20.02 -20.88
N ASP A 454 1.63 19.46 -19.68
CA ASP A 454 1.57 20.17 -18.39
C ASP A 454 0.58 21.35 -18.38
N ILE A 455 -0.42 21.35 -19.28
CA ILE A 455 -1.46 22.38 -19.37
C ILE A 455 -2.81 21.80 -18.92
N PRO A 456 -3.34 22.24 -17.75
CA PRO A 456 -4.63 21.77 -17.28
C PRO A 456 -5.81 22.45 -18.01
N VAL A 457 -6.98 21.80 -17.98
CA VAL A 457 -8.21 22.33 -18.60
C VAL A 457 -8.64 23.68 -18.01
N GLU A 458 -8.27 23.93 -16.76
CA GLU A 458 -8.47 25.19 -16.04
C GLU A 458 -7.86 26.38 -16.78
N VAL A 459 -6.74 26.20 -17.48
CA VAL A 459 -6.12 27.25 -18.29
C VAL A 459 -7.04 27.62 -19.44
N TRP A 460 -7.51 26.65 -20.22
CA TRP A 460 -8.40 26.88 -21.36
C TRP A 460 -9.73 27.51 -20.94
N LYS A 461 -10.26 27.12 -19.77
CA LYS A 461 -11.45 27.76 -19.18
C LYS A 461 -11.18 29.19 -18.72
N CYS A 462 -10.02 29.45 -18.14
CA CYS A 462 -9.62 30.81 -17.75
C CYS A 462 -9.46 31.68 -19.02
N LEU A 463 -8.96 31.17 -20.14
CA LEU A 463 -8.76 31.98 -21.35
C LEU A 463 -10.05 32.36 -22.11
N GLY A 464 -11.15 31.63 -21.91
CA GLY A 464 -12.46 31.99 -22.46
C GLY A 464 -12.47 32.01 -24.00
N GLU A 465 -12.95 33.09 -24.60
CA GLU A 465 -13.11 33.19 -26.07
C GLU A 465 -11.77 33.09 -26.82
N ALA A 466 -10.66 33.62 -26.29
CA ALA A 466 -9.35 33.49 -26.92
C ALA A 466 -8.93 32.02 -27.10
N ALA A 467 -9.29 31.14 -26.14
CA ALA A 467 -9.07 29.71 -26.27
C ALA A 467 -10.00 29.06 -27.30
N VAL A 468 -11.26 29.51 -27.41
CA VAL A 468 -12.21 28.99 -28.40
C VAL A 468 -11.73 29.28 -29.82
N GLU A 469 -11.23 30.50 -30.06
CA GLU A 469 -10.73 30.88 -31.38
C GLU A 469 -9.48 30.09 -31.77
N PHE A 470 -8.50 30.02 -30.87
CA PHE A 470 -7.26 29.26 -31.09
C PHE A 470 -7.53 27.76 -31.32
N LEU A 471 -8.30 27.11 -30.44
CA LEU A 471 -8.58 25.68 -30.56
C LEU A 471 -9.37 25.36 -31.83
N THR A 472 -10.27 26.24 -32.28
CA THR A 472 -11.01 26.06 -33.53
C THR A 472 -10.08 26.16 -34.75
N SER A 473 -9.18 27.15 -34.77
CA SER A 473 -8.16 27.30 -35.83
C SER A 473 -7.24 26.08 -35.88
N LEU A 474 -6.73 25.67 -34.72
CA LEU A 474 -5.83 24.53 -34.57
C LEU A 474 -6.50 23.22 -35.03
N PHE A 475 -7.72 22.92 -34.59
CA PHE A 475 -8.40 21.68 -34.97
C PHE A 475 -8.71 21.61 -36.47
N ASN A 476 -9.12 22.73 -37.09
CA ASN A 476 -9.34 22.77 -38.53
C ASN A 476 -8.04 22.61 -39.32
N ARG A 477 -6.93 23.18 -38.85
CA ARG A 477 -5.61 22.97 -39.45
C ARG A 477 -5.16 21.53 -39.36
N VAL A 478 -5.41 20.85 -38.24
CA VAL A 478 -5.12 19.42 -38.08
C VAL A 478 -5.96 18.58 -39.06
N LEU A 479 -7.22 18.95 -39.31
CA LEU A 479 -8.07 18.28 -40.30
C LEU A 479 -7.63 18.52 -41.74
N GLU A 480 -7.19 19.73 -42.08
CA GLU A 480 -6.74 20.08 -43.43
C GLU A 480 -5.34 19.54 -43.76
N SER A 481 -4.43 19.54 -42.78
CA SER A 481 -3.04 19.11 -42.98
C SER A 481 -2.81 17.63 -42.70
N GLU A 482 -3.79 16.94 -42.10
CA GLU A 482 -3.68 15.58 -41.54
C GLU A 482 -2.48 15.38 -40.57
N ARG A 483 -1.88 16.47 -40.11
CA ARG A 483 -0.70 16.48 -39.23
C ARG A 483 -1.10 17.03 -37.87
N MET A 484 -0.94 16.18 -36.85
CA MET A 484 -1.22 16.51 -35.45
C MET A 484 0.08 16.88 -34.71
N PRO A 485 0.05 17.78 -33.70
CA PRO A 485 1.23 18.09 -32.91
C PRO A 485 1.88 16.83 -32.30
N GLU A 486 3.20 16.75 -32.34
CA GLU A 486 3.95 15.55 -31.93
C GLU A 486 3.69 15.17 -30.45
N GLU A 487 3.59 16.17 -29.57
CA GLU A 487 3.27 15.98 -28.15
C GLU A 487 1.94 15.20 -27.95
N TRP A 488 0.94 15.44 -28.81
CA TRP A 488 -0.37 14.80 -28.73
C TRP A 488 -0.40 13.40 -29.35
N ARG A 489 0.43 13.16 -30.37
CA ARG A 489 0.48 11.90 -31.12
C ARG A 489 0.84 10.71 -30.23
N SER A 490 1.75 10.91 -29.27
CA SER A 490 2.21 9.87 -28.34
C SER A 490 1.11 9.34 -27.38
N VAL A 491 0.14 10.18 -27.02
CA VAL A 491 -0.91 9.87 -26.02
C VAL A 491 -2.14 9.23 -26.68
N LEU A 492 -2.56 9.77 -27.82
CA LEU A 492 -3.79 9.36 -28.51
C LEU A 492 -3.66 7.96 -29.13
N VAL A 493 -2.50 7.60 -29.68
CA VAL A 493 -2.25 6.26 -30.22
C VAL A 493 -2.39 5.21 -29.12
N ARG A 494 -1.76 5.42 -27.96
CA ARG A 494 -1.84 4.51 -26.80
C ARG A 494 -3.26 4.38 -26.21
N ILE A 495 -4.03 5.47 -26.15
CA ILE A 495 -5.40 5.43 -25.62
C ILE A 495 -6.35 4.77 -26.61
N LYS A 496 -6.28 5.11 -27.90
CA LYS A 496 -7.13 4.52 -28.94
C LYS A 496 -6.83 3.02 -29.13
N GLU A 497 -5.56 2.63 -29.10
CA GLU A 497 -5.14 1.22 -29.05
C GLU A 497 -5.79 0.49 -27.87
N LYS A 498 -5.68 1.05 -26.67
CA LYS A 498 -6.24 0.46 -25.46
C LYS A 498 -7.76 0.35 -25.52
N VAL A 499 -8.47 1.38 -25.98
CA VAL A 499 -9.94 1.34 -26.12
C VAL A 499 -10.36 0.29 -27.14
N TYR A 500 -9.68 0.22 -28.29
CA TYR A 500 -9.96 -0.77 -29.30
C TYR A 500 -9.77 -2.20 -28.75
N ARG A 501 -8.62 -2.50 -28.14
CA ARG A 501 -8.33 -3.84 -27.60
C ARG A 501 -9.28 -4.24 -26.48
N THR A 502 -9.61 -3.32 -25.58
CA THR A 502 -10.34 -3.65 -24.35
C THR A 502 -11.86 -3.67 -24.54
N VAL A 503 -12.39 -2.84 -25.44
CA VAL A 503 -13.85 -2.65 -25.58
C VAL A 503 -14.32 -3.17 -26.93
N VAL A 504 -13.77 -2.64 -28.03
CA VAL A 504 -14.28 -2.92 -29.38
C VAL A 504 -13.98 -4.36 -29.78
N ARG A 505 -12.73 -4.80 -29.61
CA ARG A 505 -12.31 -6.16 -29.95
C ARG A 505 -12.98 -7.20 -29.05
N ALA A 506 -13.13 -6.91 -27.76
CA ALA A 506 -13.85 -7.77 -26.83
C ALA A 506 -15.33 -7.94 -27.23
N ALA A 507 -16.01 -6.85 -27.62
CA ALA A 507 -17.39 -6.90 -28.09
C ALA A 507 -17.54 -7.64 -29.42
N MET A 508 -16.58 -7.50 -30.34
CA MET A 508 -16.56 -8.27 -31.60
C MET A 508 -16.34 -9.77 -31.38
N LEU A 509 -15.51 -10.14 -30.40
CA LEU A 509 -15.18 -11.54 -30.11
C LEU A 509 -16.24 -12.23 -29.25
N TYR A 510 -17.07 -11.47 -28.55
CA TYR A 510 -18.06 -12.00 -27.62
C TYR A 510 -19.01 -13.01 -28.28
N GLY A 511 -19.01 -14.25 -27.78
CA GLY A 511 -19.88 -15.33 -28.24
C GLY A 511 -19.35 -16.11 -29.45
N LEU A 512 -18.26 -15.67 -30.09
CA LEU A 512 -17.66 -16.36 -31.24
C LEU A 512 -16.99 -17.69 -30.84
N GLU A 513 -16.74 -17.89 -29.54
CA GLU A 513 -16.27 -19.14 -28.95
C GLU A 513 -17.32 -20.28 -29.00
N THR A 514 -18.61 -19.95 -29.18
CA THR A 514 -19.71 -20.93 -29.24
C THR A 514 -20.36 -21.03 -30.63
N VAL A 515 -20.00 -20.15 -31.56
CA VAL A 515 -20.63 -20.03 -32.88
C VAL A 515 -19.73 -20.63 -33.96
N SER A 516 -20.30 -21.42 -34.86
CA SER A 516 -19.61 -21.98 -36.04
C SER A 516 -19.46 -20.95 -37.16
N LEU A 517 -18.34 -20.23 -37.19
CA LEU A 517 -18.02 -19.27 -38.25
C LEU A 517 -17.63 -19.96 -39.57
N ARG A 518 -18.23 -19.52 -40.69
CA ARG A 518 -17.76 -19.85 -42.05
C ARG A 518 -16.58 -18.96 -42.44
N LYS A 519 -15.69 -19.44 -43.32
CA LYS A 519 -14.52 -18.67 -43.83
C LYS A 519 -14.89 -17.28 -44.38
N ARG A 520 -16.07 -17.16 -45.01
CA ARG A 520 -16.61 -15.87 -45.49
C ARG A 520 -16.89 -14.88 -44.35
N GLN A 521 -17.51 -15.35 -43.27
CA GLN A 521 -17.84 -14.52 -42.10
C GLN A 521 -16.58 -14.11 -41.33
N GLU A 522 -15.61 -15.01 -41.21
CA GLU A 522 -14.28 -14.70 -40.64
C GLU A 522 -13.60 -13.58 -41.44
N SER A 523 -13.63 -13.66 -42.77
CA SER A 523 -13.07 -12.62 -43.65
C SER A 523 -13.79 -11.27 -43.51
N GLU A 524 -15.12 -11.27 -43.41
CA GLU A 524 -15.92 -10.04 -43.23
C GLU A 524 -15.62 -9.36 -41.88
N LEU A 525 -15.45 -10.13 -40.80
CA LEU A 525 -15.06 -9.63 -39.48
C LEU A 525 -13.64 -9.07 -39.47
N GLU A 526 -12.69 -9.73 -40.14
CA GLU A 526 -11.32 -9.22 -40.28
C GLU A 526 -11.27 -7.88 -41.04
N VAL A 527 -12.10 -7.73 -42.08
CA VAL A 527 -12.24 -6.46 -42.82
C VAL A 527 -12.81 -5.37 -41.92
N ALA A 528 -13.82 -5.68 -41.10
CA ALA A 528 -14.39 -4.73 -40.15
C ALA A 528 -13.36 -4.30 -39.08
N GLU A 529 -12.64 -5.24 -38.50
CA GLU A 529 -11.56 -5.00 -37.53
C GLU A 529 -10.47 -4.08 -38.13
N LEU A 530 -10.02 -4.36 -39.35
CA LEU A 530 -9.00 -3.54 -40.03
C LEU A 530 -9.47 -2.13 -40.36
N LYS A 531 -10.75 -1.93 -40.69
CA LYS A 531 -11.33 -0.59 -40.87
C LYS A 531 -11.31 0.19 -39.55
N MET A 532 -11.68 -0.45 -38.45
CA MET A 532 -11.67 0.17 -37.12
C MET A 532 -10.26 0.48 -36.62
N LEU A 533 -9.29 -0.41 -36.86
CA LEU A 533 -7.89 -0.20 -36.50
C LEU A 533 -7.27 0.96 -37.27
N ARG A 534 -7.50 1.02 -38.58
CA ARG A 534 -7.10 2.14 -39.44
C ARG A 534 -7.62 3.48 -38.94
N PHE A 535 -8.93 3.55 -38.70
CA PHE A 535 -9.56 4.72 -38.13
C PHE A 535 -8.95 5.11 -36.77
N SER A 536 -8.68 4.12 -35.91
CA SER A 536 -8.08 4.36 -34.59
C SER A 536 -6.66 4.92 -34.67
N LEU A 537 -5.85 4.46 -35.63
CA LEU A 537 -4.47 4.90 -35.82
C LEU A 537 -4.35 6.15 -36.72
N GLY A 538 -5.47 6.66 -37.25
CA GLY A 538 -5.47 7.77 -38.20
C GLY A 538 -4.79 7.41 -39.51
N VAL A 539 -4.78 6.12 -39.86
CA VAL A 539 -4.13 5.59 -41.05
C VAL A 539 -5.19 5.34 -42.11
N THR A 540 -5.07 6.03 -43.23
CA THR A 540 -5.92 5.85 -44.39
C THR A 540 -5.36 4.73 -45.28
N ARG A 541 -6.11 4.30 -46.29
CA ARG A 541 -5.57 3.36 -47.28
C ARG A 541 -4.55 4.04 -48.22
N LEU A 542 -4.48 5.37 -48.25
CA LEU A 542 -3.57 6.15 -49.08
C LEU A 542 -2.15 6.17 -48.52
N ASP A 543 -2.00 6.02 -47.21
CA ASP A 543 -0.70 5.95 -46.55
C ASP A 543 0.12 4.71 -46.96
N ARG A 544 -0.49 3.78 -47.70
CA ARG A 544 0.08 2.50 -48.15
C ARG A 544 0.75 1.71 -47.01
N ILE A 545 0.27 1.91 -45.78
CA ILE A 545 0.74 1.18 -44.60
C ILE A 545 0.14 -0.22 -44.61
N ARG A 546 1.03 -1.22 -44.55
CA ARG A 546 0.66 -2.64 -44.54
C ARG A 546 -0.24 -2.95 -43.35
N ASN A 547 -1.26 -3.79 -43.56
CA ASN A 547 -2.14 -4.26 -42.49
C ASN A 547 -1.36 -4.88 -41.32
N GLU A 548 -0.24 -5.55 -41.62
CA GLU A 548 0.67 -6.11 -40.62
C GLU A 548 1.30 -5.01 -39.76
N TYR A 549 1.67 -3.87 -40.35
CA TYR A 549 2.18 -2.73 -39.60
C TYR A 549 1.08 -2.09 -38.75
N ILE A 550 -0.13 -1.90 -39.26
CA ILE A 550 -1.28 -1.36 -38.50
C ILE A 550 -1.60 -2.26 -37.31
N ARG A 551 -1.61 -3.58 -37.52
CA ARG A 551 -1.82 -4.59 -36.48
C ARG A 551 -0.67 -4.65 -35.49
N GLY A 552 0.58 -4.53 -35.95
CA GLY A 552 1.77 -4.46 -35.10
C GLY A 552 1.81 -3.20 -34.24
N THR A 553 1.49 -2.04 -34.82
CA THR A 553 1.34 -0.77 -34.10
C THR A 553 0.18 -0.80 -33.12
N ALA A 554 -0.90 -1.53 -33.43
CA ALA A 554 -2.03 -1.71 -32.53
C ALA A 554 -1.86 -2.88 -31.53
N HIS A 555 -0.79 -3.66 -31.63
CA HIS A 555 -0.58 -4.91 -30.88
C HIS A 555 -1.80 -5.86 -30.94
N VAL A 556 -2.34 -6.08 -32.15
CA VAL A 556 -3.56 -6.86 -32.40
C VAL A 556 -3.33 -7.92 -33.49
N GLY A 557 -3.24 -9.19 -33.09
CA GLY A 557 -3.25 -10.35 -34.00
C GLY A 557 -4.55 -10.48 -34.79
N ARG A 558 -4.66 -11.47 -35.70
CA ARG A 558 -5.89 -11.64 -36.50
C ARG A 558 -7.07 -12.09 -35.65
N LEU A 559 -8.26 -11.65 -36.03
CA LEU A 559 -9.50 -12.05 -35.36
C LEU A 559 -9.71 -13.57 -35.43
N GLY A 560 -9.44 -14.20 -36.58
CA GLY A 560 -9.59 -15.65 -36.75
C GLY A 560 -8.73 -16.48 -35.79
N ASP A 561 -7.47 -16.10 -35.62
CA ASP A 561 -6.54 -16.74 -34.67
C ASP A 561 -7.04 -16.58 -33.23
N LYS A 562 -7.50 -15.38 -32.89
CA LYS A 562 -8.01 -15.10 -31.55
C LYS A 562 -9.30 -15.89 -31.24
N VAL A 563 -10.21 -16.03 -32.20
CA VAL A 563 -11.41 -16.88 -32.04
C VAL A 563 -11.01 -18.34 -31.81
N ARG A 564 -9.98 -18.86 -32.51
CA ARG A 564 -9.49 -20.23 -32.29
C ARG A 564 -8.91 -20.42 -30.89
N GLU A 565 -8.10 -19.47 -30.43
CA GLU A 565 -7.55 -19.45 -29.07
C GLU A 565 -8.68 -19.45 -28.01
N ASP A 566 -9.66 -18.57 -28.18
CA ASP A 566 -10.79 -18.45 -27.24
C ASP A 566 -11.68 -19.70 -27.24
N ARG A 567 -11.85 -20.38 -28.38
CA ARG A 567 -12.51 -21.70 -28.46
C ARG A 567 -11.75 -22.78 -27.70
N LEU A 568 -10.43 -22.86 -27.83
CA LEU A 568 -9.62 -23.82 -27.09
C LEU A 568 -9.63 -23.54 -25.59
N ARG A 569 -9.61 -22.26 -25.20
CA ARG A 569 -9.77 -21.83 -23.81
C ARG A 569 -11.13 -22.24 -23.25
N TRP A 570 -12.21 -22.02 -24.01
CA TRP A 570 -13.56 -22.44 -23.66
C TRP A 570 -13.67 -23.96 -23.53
N PHE A 571 -13.12 -24.71 -24.50
CA PHE A 571 -13.06 -26.17 -24.45
C PHE A 571 -12.32 -26.68 -23.21
N GLY A 572 -11.16 -26.11 -22.88
CA GLY A 572 -10.45 -26.45 -21.65
C GLY A 572 -11.25 -26.10 -20.39
N HIS A 573 -12.04 -25.03 -20.39
CA HIS A 573 -12.94 -24.71 -19.29
C HIS A 573 -14.06 -25.75 -19.15
N VAL A 574 -14.61 -26.22 -20.26
CA VAL A 574 -15.62 -27.30 -20.29
C VAL A 574 -15.02 -28.62 -19.80
N GLN A 575 -13.81 -28.98 -20.22
CA GLN A 575 -13.15 -30.23 -19.79
C GLN A 575 -12.76 -30.24 -18.31
N ARG A 576 -12.44 -29.09 -17.72
CA ARG A 576 -12.12 -28.95 -16.28
C ARG A 576 -13.36 -28.87 -15.39
N ARG A 577 -14.56 -28.92 -15.98
CA ARG A 577 -15.80 -28.82 -15.22
C ARG A 577 -16.12 -30.18 -14.61
N GLU A 578 -16.03 -30.29 -13.28
CA GLU A 578 -16.62 -31.40 -12.53
C GLU A 578 -18.16 -31.37 -12.67
N ASN A 579 -18.82 -32.52 -12.51
CA ASN A 579 -20.28 -32.64 -12.63
C ASN A 579 -21.07 -31.84 -11.55
N GLU A 580 -20.41 -31.18 -10.60
CA GLU A 580 -21.06 -30.26 -9.66
C GLU A 580 -21.34 -28.88 -10.28
N PRO A 581 -22.50 -28.26 -10.00
CA PRO A 581 -22.81 -26.92 -10.48
C PRO A 581 -21.86 -25.88 -9.85
N TYR A 582 -21.13 -25.16 -10.71
CA TYR A 582 -20.23 -24.08 -10.29
C TYR A 582 -20.97 -22.99 -9.51
N LEU A 583 -20.53 -22.76 -8.27
CA LEU A 583 -20.99 -21.66 -7.42
C LEU A 583 -20.00 -20.50 -7.50
N ARG A 584 -20.51 -19.30 -7.79
CA ARG A 584 -19.69 -18.07 -7.76
C ARG A 584 -19.24 -17.77 -6.34
N HIS A 585 -18.17 -16.99 -6.21
CA HIS A 585 -17.65 -16.52 -4.91
C HIS A 585 -18.74 -15.87 -4.03
N VAL A 586 -19.63 -15.07 -4.62
CA VAL A 586 -20.76 -14.45 -3.91
C VAL A 586 -21.76 -15.51 -3.40
N GLU A 587 -21.98 -16.58 -4.16
CA GLU A 587 -22.91 -17.64 -3.79
C GLU A 587 -22.35 -18.46 -2.63
N ARG A 588 -21.06 -18.82 -2.71
CA ARG A 588 -20.34 -19.59 -1.71
C ARG A 588 -20.11 -18.81 -0.40
N ASP A 589 -19.69 -17.55 -0.50
CA ASP A 589 -19.15 -16.84 0.66
C ASP A 589 -20.15 -15.80 1.23
N VAL A 590 -21.27 -15.55 0.54
CA VAL A 590 -22.30 -14.61 1.00
C VAL A 590 -23.70 -15.24 1.06
N LEU A 591 -24.19 -15.84 -0.03
CA LEU A 591 -25.59 -16.30 -0.11
C LEU A 591 -25.84 -17.59 0.70
N ILE A 592 -25.01 -18.62 0.55
CA ILE A 592 -25.12 -19.85 1.35
C ILE A 592 -24.93 -19.54 2.84
N PRO A 593 -23.91 -18.77 3.26
CA PRO A 593 -23.80 -18.33 4.65
C PRO A 593 -24.99 -17.47 5.13
N LYS A 594 -25.65 -16.71 4.26
CA LYS A 594 -26.87 -15.99 4.63
C LYS A 594 -28.02 -16.96 4.91
N MET A 595 -28.20 -17.96 4.07
CA MET A 595 -29.19 -19.01 4.27
C MET A 595 -28.92 -19.80 5.56
N MET A 596 -27.65 -20.11 5.86
CA MET A 596 -27.23 -20.71 7.13
C MET A 596 -27.60 -19.82 8.33
N ARG A 597 -27.43 -18.50 8.24
CA ARG A 597 -27.83 -17.57 9.30
C ARG A 597 -29.33 -17.53 9.55
N GLU A 598 -30.13 -17.64 8.49
CA GLU A 598 -31.60 -17.65 8.60
C GLU A 598 -32.06 -18.97 9.25
N LYS A 599 -31.59 -20.11 8.76
CA LYS A 599 -31.90 -21.43 9.35
C LYS A 599 -31.37 -21.61 10.77
N ALA A 600 -30.15 -21.15 11.07
CA ALA A 600 -29.59 -21.25 12.42
C ALA A 600 -30.42 -20.44 13.44
N LYS A 601 -31.07 -19.35 13.03
CA LYS A 601 -32.00 -18.62 13.90
C LYS A 601 -33.28 -19.40 14.18
N GLU A 602 -33.77 -20.15 13.21
CA GLU A 602 -34.93 -21.04 13.40
C GLU A 602 -34.58 -22.21 14.34
N LEU A 603 -33.41 -22.83 14.16
CA LEU A 603 -32.94 -23.91 15.02
C LEU A 603 -32.64 -23.43 16.46
N CYS A 604 -32.16 -22.19 16.61
CA CYS A 604 -31.91 -21.56 17.90
C CYS A 604 -33.08 -20.68 18.38
N ALA A 605 -34.32 -20.91 17.90
CA ALA A 605 -35.47 -20.04 18.16
C ALA A 605 -35.69 -19.76 19.65
N GLN A 606 -35.56 -20.77 20.51
CA GLN A 606 -35.71 -20.64 21.96
C GLN A 606 -34.72 -19.62 22.57
N HIS A 607 -33.47 -19.63 22.10
CA HIS A 607 -32.45 -18.68 22.56
C HIS A 607 -32.66 -17.29 21.95
N VAL A 608 -33.17 -17.21 20.72
CA VAL A 608 -33.53 -15.94 20.07
C VAL A 608 -34.68 -15.27 20.82
N GLU A 609 -35.68 -16.04 21.23
CA GLU A 609 -36.83 -15.56 22.02
C GLU A 609 -36.40 -15.11 23.43
N ALA A 610 -35.61 -15.92 24.13
CA ALA A 610 -35.08 -15.56 25.46
C ALA A 610 -34.25 -14.27 25.40
N PHE A 611 -33.37 -14.13 24.40
CA PHE A 611 -32.61 -12.90 24.20
C PHE A 611 -33.53 -11.72 23.84
N THR A 612 -34.51 -11.92 22.95
CA THR A 612 -35.45 -10.87 22.55
C THR A 612 -36.31 -10.39 23.72
N GLN A 613 -36.73 -11.31 24.60
CA GLN A 613 -37.49 -10.99 25.79
C GLN A 613 -36.65 -10.18 26.78
N CYS A 614 -35.41 -10.62 27.07
CA CYS A 614 -34.49 -9.83 27.89
C CYS A 614 -34.24 -8.43 27.31
N CYS A 615 -34.11 -8.31 25.98
CA CYS A 615 -33.92 -7.02 25.31
C CYS A 615 -35.13 -6.09 25.49
N LYS A 616 -36.35 -6.63 25.44
CA LYS A 616 -37.58 -5.87 25.69
C LYS A 616 -37.65 -5.39 27.14
N ASP A 617 -37.22 -6.22 28.09
CA ASP A 617 -37.31 -5.93 29.52
C ASP A 617 -36.20 -4.97 30.01
N SER A 618 -35.04 -4.94 29.34
CA SER A 618 -33.85 -4.22 29.81
C SER A 618 -33.58 -2.88 29.13
N GLY A 619 -34.23 -2.57 28.01
CA GLY A 619 -34.07 -1.30 27.28
C GLY A 619 -32.60 -0.89 27.06
N LEU A 620 -32.22 0.31 27.48
CA LEU A 620 -30.87 0.88 27.30
C LEU A 620 -29.74 0.12 28.03
N LEU A 621 -30.06 -0.73 29.02
CA LEU A 621 -29.08 -1.51 29.78
C LEU A 621 -28.87 -2.94 29.24
N MET A 622 -29.46 -3.28 28.07
CA MET A 622 -29.42 -4.62 27.46
C MET A 622 -28.00 -5.21 27.32
N VAL A 623 -26.99 -4.38 27.05
CA VAL A 623 -25.62 -4.85 26.78
C VAL A 623 -24.97 -5.44 28.05
N VAL A 624 -25.39 -4.96 29.22
CA VAL A 624 -24.88 -5.42 30.52
C VAL A 624 -25.80 -6.49 31.11
N LYS A 625 -27.12 -6.29 31.06
CA LYS A 625 -28.09 -7.19 31.68
C LYS A 625 -28.36 -8.47 30.88
N CYS A 626 -28.42 -8.40 29.55
CA CYS A 626 -28.72 -9.56 28.70
C CYS A 626 -27.46 -10.29 28.21
N ARG A 627 -26.36 -10.21 28.98
CA ARG A 627 -25.07 -10.74 28.56
C ARG A 627 -25.06 -12.27 28.55
N GLU A 628 -25.81 -12.88 29.46
CA GLU A 628 -25.91 -14.34 29.60
C GLU A 628 -26.74 -14.95 28.47
N GLU A 629 -27.91 -14.38 28.18
CA GLU A 629 -28.80 -14.74 27.07
C GLU A 629 -28.11 -14.50 25.71
N ASN A 630 -27.30 -13.43 25.60
CA ASN A 630 -26.51 -13.18 24.40
C ASN A 630 -25.38 -14.22 24.23
N ASN A 631 -24.76 -14.66 25.33
CA ASN A 631 -23.71 -15.67 25.27
C ASN A 631 -24.28 -17.04 24.88
N THR A 632 -25.43 -17.44 25.43
CA THR A 632 -26.10 -18.70 25.09
C THR A 632 -26.60 -18.70 23.64
N LEU A 633 -27.19 -17.59 23.18
CA LEU A 633 -27.57 -17.40 21.78
C LEU A 633 -26.36 -17.50 20.84
N LYS A 634 -25.25 -16.83 21.19
CA LYS A 634 -24.00 -16.90 20.40
C LYS A 634 -23.43 -18.31 20.36
N GLN A 635 -23.45 -19.04 21.46
CA GLN A 635 -22.97 -20.42 21.51
C GLN A 635 -23.80 -21.32 20.59
N CYS A 636 -25.13 -21.21 20.63
CA CYS A 636 -26.03 -21.96 19.74
C CYS A 636 -25.76 -21.64 18.25
N LEU A 637 -25.73 -20.35 17.89
CA LEU A 637 -25.48 -19.94 16.50
C LEU A 637 -24.09 -20.34 15.99
N THR A 638 -23.06 -20.22 16.85
CA THR A 638 -21.68 -20.57 16.46
C THR A 638 -21.55 -22.05 16.16
N LYS A 639 -22.24 -22.92 16.90
CA LYS A 639 -22.26 -24.38 16.65
C LYS A 639 -22.67 -24.69 15.21
N HIS A 640 -23.73 -24.04 14.71
CA HIS A 640 -24.22 -24.23 13.35
C HIS A 640 -23.34 -23.56 12.28
N TYR A 641 -22.71 -22.42 12.59
CA TYR A 641 -21.82 -21.76 11.61
C TYR A 641 -20.51 -22.50 11.37
N THR A 642 -20.05 -23.30 12.33
CA THR A 642 -18.84 -24.12 12.19
C THR A 642 -19.10 -25.54 11.73
N ASP A 643 -20.36 -25.94 11.55
CA ASP A 643 -20.73 -27.31 11.17
C ASP A 643 -20.62 -27.50 9.64
N PRO A 644 -19.66 -28.31 9.16
CA PRO A 644 -19.48 -28.56 7.73
C PRO A 644 -20.64 -29.35 7.10
N VAL A 645 -21.36 -30.17 7.88
CA VAL A 645 -22.53 -30.92 7.39
C VAL A 645 -23.68 -29.96 7.13
N PHE A 646 -23.92 -29.04 8.07
CA PHE A 646 -24.94 -28.00 7.92
C PHE A 646 -24.68 -27.05 6.74
N TYR A 647 -23.39 -26.76 6.46
CA TYR A 647 -23.01 -26.01 5.26
C TYR A 647 -23.39 -26.76 3.98
N GLU A 648 -23.10 -28.05 3.89
CA GLU A 648 -23.40 -28.84 2.69
C GLU A 648 -24.91 -28.99 2.48
N GLU A 649 -25.70 -29.16 3.55
CA GLU A 649 -27.17 -29.15 3.46
C GLU A 649 -27.71 -27.83 2.89
N CYS A 650 -27.20 -26.70 3.39
CA CYS A 650 -27.58 -25.37 2.88
C CYS A 650 -27.12 -25.16 1.44
N LYS A 651 -25.93 -25.66 1.06
CA LYS A 651 -25.42 -25.63 -0.32
C LYS A 651 -26.34 -26.41 -1.25
N GLN A 652 -26.74 -27.63 -0.89
CA GLN A 652 -27.62 -28.46 -1.70
C GLN A 652 -29.01 -27.85 -1.86
N GLN A 653 -29.56 -27.26 -0.79
CA GLN A 653 -30.83 -26.54 -0.89
C GLN A 653 -30.73 -25.31 -1.79
N TYR A 654 -29.67 -24.50 -1.66
CA TYR A 654 -29.44 -23.36 -2.52
C TYR A 654 -29.32 -23.76 -4.00
N ILE A 655 -28.62 -24.86 -4.29
CA ILE A 655 -28.49 -25.40 -5.65
C ILE A 655 -29.87 -25.81 -6.21
N LYS A 656 -30.70 -26.50 -5.41
CA LYS A 656 -32.05 -26.88 -5.82
C LYS A 656 -32.92 -25.66 -6.12
N GLU A 657 -32.94 -24.67 -5.22
CA GLU A 657 -33.70 -23.42 -5.40
C GLU A 657 -33.25 -22.66 -6.66
N LYS A 658 -31.93 -22.65 -6.93
CA LYS A 658 -31.34 -22.03 -8.12
C LYS A 658 -31.76 -22.75 -9.40
N GLN A 659 -31.63 -24.08 -9.46
CA GLN A 659 -32.06 -24.88 -10.62
C GLN A 659 -33.55 -24.67 -10.91
N GLU A 660 -34.36 -24.57 -9.86
CA GLU A 660 -35.78 -24.38 -10.01
C GLU A 660 -36.14 -22.96 -10.42
N TYR A 661 -35.41 -21.95 -9.97
CA TYR A 661 -35.51 -20.58 -10.47
C TYR A 661 -35.08 -20.49 -11.94
N GLU A 662 -33.99 -21.14 -12.34
CA GLU A 662 -33.54 -21.21 -13.72
C GLU A 662 -34.59 -21.87 -14.64
N ARG A 663 -35.33 -22.87 -14.13
CA ARG A 663 -36.42 -23.53 -14.86
C ARG A 663 -37.70 -22.69 -14.94
N THR A 664 -38.06 -21.96 -13.89
CA THR A 664 -39.40 -21.34 -13.74
C THR A 664 -39.43 -19.82 -13.82
N GLY A 665 -38.29 -19.15 -13.63
CA GLY A 665 -38.18 -17.70 -13.49
C GLY A 665 -38.79 -17.11 -12.20
N ILE A 666 -39.32 -17.95 -11.29
CA ILE A 666 -40.04 -17.51 -10.08
C ILE A 666 -39.17 -17.76 -8.85
N SER A 667 -38.86 -16.71 -8.09
CA SER A 667 -38.03 -16.80 -6.88
C SER A 667 -38.78 -17.46 -5.71
N ALA A 668 -38.05 -18.12 -4.82
CA ALA A 668 -38.62 -18.83 -3.67
C ALA A 668 -39.52 -17.93 -2.78
N LYS A 669 -39.17 -16.65 -2.59
CA LYS A 669 -39.99 -15.68 -1.85
C LYS A 669 -41.37 -15.42 -2.47
N HIS A 670 -41.49 -15.45 -3.80
CA HIS A 670 -42.77 -15.25 -4.48
C HIS A 670 -43.66 -16.50 -4.44
N ARG A 671 -43.11 -17.68 -4.16
CA ARG A 671 -43.88 -18.92 -4.02
C ARG A 671 -44.54 -19.06 -2.65
N ALA A 672 -43.86 -18.62 -1.59
CA ALA A 672 -44.43 -18.62 -0.23
C ALA A 672 -45.68 -17.72 -0.10
N HIS A 673 -45.83 -16.71 -0.95
CA HIS A 673 -47.03 -15.86 -1.02
C HIS A 673 -48.14 -16.38 -1.96
N ARG A 674 -47.97 -17.57 -2.57
CA ARG A 674 -48.96 -18.18 -3.48
C ARG A 674 -49.40 -19.58 -3.03
N LEU A 675 -49.41 -19.86 -1.73
CA LEU A 675 -50.23 -20.95 -1.22
C LEU A 675 -51.66 -20.42 -1.05
N PRO A 676 -52.68 -21.05 -1.67
CA PRO A 676 -54.07 -20.69 -1.39
C PRO A 676 -54.35 -21.01 0.08
N THR A 677 -54.97 -20.07 0.80
CA THR A 677 -55.73 -20.42 2.01
C THR A 677 -56.85 -21.35 1.58
N GLY A 678 -56.65 -22.65 1.84
CA GLY A 678 -57.70 -23.67 1.83
C GLY A 678 -58.40 -23.70 3.17
#